data_AF-A0AAE3FQM8-F1
#
_entry.id   AF-A0AAE3FQM8-F1
#
_cell.length_a   1.000
_cell.length_b   1.000
_cell.length_c   1.000
_cell.angle_alpha   90.00
_cell.angle_beta   90.00
_cell.angle_gamma   90.00
#
_symmetry.space_group_name_H-M   'P 1'
#
loop_
_entity.id
_entity.type
_entity.pdbx_description
1 polymer ?
#
loop_
_entity_poly.entity_id
_entity_poly.type
_entity_poly.pdbx_seq_one_letter_code
_entity_poly.pdbx_strand_id
1 'polypeptide(L)'
;MSLPERLASLVTTYSKTAIAVMLVLTLVVGSGVGMVEQSSSLDQFESENDEVEGQEYIDENFVAPGQENVTQAQIIVRGDDVLTRESVLSTLEYQQALHDDAEINDTLAEDDPITGVSNLIAITAIQSERAEELETRGEELEADQEELEQDTADLEARAGNLEDALNETQRLQTELDEVERQYENGEIDEETYEAEQERIEEEIGGVVEDATADLTDEQAGTFEDAVSQLRPLVSDRNDLVAAQEEGADNQDEIDEIDESIGEIYELGTVGVFEDEFEALEERGDDLEQRGDELEADQEELQDGSSPSLDDQIEHVGGMDDDEFEDAVTTVLDPDDGQDFAFQLMPTGYEPGSTSSDARMMIVRQDVPEAGDFETGDVSDVLVDTQLAMQSIGDELSTDDEVIVFGFGAISEEIDRSMGESLAIVGPLALLFVVVALAIAYRDLLDILLGTAGIFAVLIWTFGFMGWAGIQFNQIFIAVPVLLIGLSIDYAIHIFMRHREQREADGYAEGDGIRRAMTVGLTGVGVALVWVTATTVFGFLSNLVSPVAPIQEFGVVSSVGIVSALLIFGVLIPALKIELDELLEGWGFNRKKRAFGTGGGRFSDVLSTGAILARKAPVAIILVALVISAGGAIAGSQVDTSFEDEDFLADDPPDWMKNLPDAIAPGDYSAKANFEYVNENFVRQDTQANILVRGDATDAETLERIDAAEAEAGETDSAVILSRGGADTESPIGTMQSVADRNESFNETFTDADTTGDGIPDENIEEVYDELYNVAPDEAANVIYRTDDGEYEALLLTVSVRGSAATADVTSEMRAVAGGIDDDGSHETRSAIATGGPIVNEVIQGQLFDTVIQSLLVTLVTVFAFLGGIYRLQHGSAILGVITLLPVALAVSWILGTMYVLGMPFNVLTGMITSLTVGLGVAYSIHISERYNLELARHESAWDAMHIAVTGTGGALLGSAATTVGGFGVLAFAILPVLQQFGIITGMTIIYAFLGSVIVLPSLLVLWTRYIGPAEKLDVDPSDQPPDDSPETGSDDAAAPPASNVDVASADAPSVERVATRSLAQETLEPGDQFEATITVEASDGRVVLAEEAPGEGGHVTELTPEPVECEQVGRTLYVLWESVTPVDLRMSYVATVPEDVPGGETIEFNGRVTTADGARPVGGTETVPVRTPLLERLNDEDAPDEDVLSEAGAGANDGDITRSTLEDVYRRWVSATDPNDDGSTASEPATGEDGSFEGHARAADTDGGTDRESSPDDEEGDP
;
A
#
# COMPACT_ATOMS: atom_id res chain seq x y z
N MET A 1 12.01 46.51 11.41
CA MET A 1 11.05 45.43 11.11
C MET A 1 11.79 44.20 10.62
N SER A 2 11.68 43.13 11.41
CA SER A 2 12.05 41.75 11.08
C SER A 2 11.20 41.20 9.91
N LEU A 3 11.61 40.06 9.34
CA LEU A 3 10.86 39.41 8.25
C LEU A 3 9.41 39.01 8.66
N PRO A 4 9.16 38.43 9.85
CA PRO A 4 7.79 38.14 10.32
C PRO A 4 6.93 39.40 10.49
N GLU A 5 7.49 40.52 10.95
CA GLU A 5 6.77 41.80 11.02
C GLU A 5 6.39 42.32 9.63
N ARG A 6 7.29 42.21 8.64
CA ARG A 6 7.01 42.61 7.25
C ARG A 6 5.86 41.79 6.67
N LEU A 7 5.93 40.45 6.79
CA LEU A 7 4.88 39.55 6.29
C LEU A 7 3.53 39.80 6.99
N ALA A 8 3.51 39.88 8.32
CA ALA A 8 2.30 40.22 9.07
C ALA A 8 1.74 41.58 8.65
N SER A 9 2.59 42.60 8.49
CA SER A 9 2.16 43.93 8.06
C SER A 9 1.57 43.93 6.65
N LEU A 10 2.07 43.09 5.74
CA LEU A 10 1.56 42.96 4.37
C LEU A 10 0.14 42.37 4.38
N VAL A 11 -0.08 41.28 5.13
CA VAL A 11 -1.41 40.66 5.31
C VAL A 11 -2.40 41.64 5.96
N THR A 12 -1.98 42.37 7.01
CA THR A 12 -2.89 43.29 7.72
C THR A 12 -3.12 44.62 7.02
N THR A 13 -2.22 45.08 6.16
CA THR A 13 -2.37 46.33 5.38
C THR A 13 -3.12 46.09 4.07
N TYR A 14 -2.79 45.02 3.35
CA TYR A 14 -3.36 44.68 2.04
C TYR A 14 -4.37 43.53 2.11
N SER A 15 -5.08 43.41 3.23
CA SER A 15 -6.12 42.40 3.53
C SER A 15 -7.03 42.08 2.34
N LYS A 16 -7.58 43.08 1.66
CA LYS A 16 -8.47 42.91 0.49
C LYS A 16 -7.77 42.24 -0.69
N THR A 17 -6.52 42.59 -0.93
CA THR A 17 -5.68 41.97 -1.97
C THR A 17 -5.31 40.55 -1.57
N ALA A 18 -4.96 40.31 -0.31
CA ALA A 18 -4.67 38.98 0.21
C ALA A 18 -5.88 38.04 0.09
N ILE A 19 -7.09 38.49 0.46
CA ILE A 19 -8.35 37.76 0.25
C ILE A 19 -8.55 37.46 -1.24
N ALA A 20 -8.41 38.46 -2.13
CA ALA A 20 -8.63 38.26 -3.56
C ALA A 20 -7.64 37.25 -4.18
N VAL A 21 -6.36 37.32 -3.82
CA VAL A 21 -5.33 36.37 -4.27
C VAL A 21 -5.61 34.96 -3.73
N MET A 22 -5.87 34.82 -2.43
CA MET A 22 -6.13 33.50 -1.83
C MET A 22 -7.43 32.87 -2.36
N LEU A 23 -8.47 33.64 -2.68
CA LEU A 23 -9.68 33.11 -3.33
C LEU A 23 -9.44 32.67 -4.77
N VAL A 24 -8.60 33.38 -5.53
CA VAL A 24 -8.20 32.94 -6.89
C VAL A 24 -7.37 31.65 -6.80
N LEU A 25 -6.40 31.57 -5.89
CA LEU A 25 -5.63 30.34 -5.67
C LEU A 25 -6.52 29.17 -5.23
N THR A 26 -7.50 29.42 -4.35
CA THR A 26 -8.48 28.39 -3.93
C THR A 26 -9.32 27.88 -5.09
N LEU A 27 -9.64 28.72 -6.08
CA LEU A 27 -10.38 28.31 -7.28
C LEU A 27 -9.49 27.57 -8.30
N VAL A 28 -8.18 27.86 -8.35
CA VAL A 28 -7.23 27.19 -9.24
C VAL A 28 -6.78 25.83 -8.68
N VAL A 29 -6.48 25.73 -7.38
CA VAL A 29 -6.19 24.43 -6.75
C VAL A 29 -7.48 23.62 -6.66
N GLY A 30 -8.57 24.24 -6.21
CA GLY A 30 -9.86 23.58 -6.04
C GLY A 30 -10.55 23.11 -7.34
N SER A 31 -10.00 23.36 -8.53
CA SER A 31 -10.49 22.73 -9.76
C SER A 31 -10.08 21.27 -9.90
N GLY A 32 -9.02 20.83 -9.21
CA GLY A 32 -8.60 19.43 -9.17
C GLY A 32 -9.48 18.53 -8.27
N VAL A 33 -10.38 19.10 -7.45
CA VAL A 33 -11.25 18.33 -6.54
C VAL A 33 -12.22 17.41 -7.29
N GLY A 34 -12.51 17.71 -8.56
CA GLY A 34 -13.31 16.86 -9.46
C GLY A 34 -12.46 16.07 -10.46
N MET A 35 -11.20 15.80 -10.11
CA MET A 35 -10.20 14.98 -10.80
C MET A 35 -9.54 14.01 -9.80
N VAL A 36 -10.28 13.63 -8.76
CA VAL A 36 -9.84 12.68 -7.73
C VAL A 36 -10.64 11.41 -7.96
N GLU A 37 -10.01 10.44 -8.59
CA GLU A 37 -10.46 9.05 -8.62
C GLU A 37 -10.35 8.41 -7.21
N GLN A 38 -11.07 7.31 -7.01
CA GLN A 38 -11.04 6.46 -5.81
C GLN A 38 -10.49 5.09 -6.23
N SER A 39 -9.75 4.41 -5.35
CA SER A 39 -9.22 3.08 -5.62
C SER A 39 -9.24 2.24 -4.34
N SER A 40 -9.75 1.03 -4.48
CA SER A 40 -9.92 0.02 -3.42
C SER A 40 -8.91 -1.13 -3.50
N SER A 41 -8.22 -1.30 -4.64
CA SER A 41 -7.15 -2.30 -4.86
C SER A 41 -6.09 -2.27 -3.74
N LEU A 42 -5.45 -3.40 -3.49
CA LEU A 42 -4.44 -3.55 -2.43
C LEU A 42 -3.02 -3.67 -2.99
N ASP A 43 -2.88 -4.09 -4.24
CA ASP A 43 -1.68 -4.10 -5.09
C ASP A 43 -0.95 -2.74 -5.11
N GLN A 44 -1.64 -1.62 -4.90
CA GLN A 44 -0.99 -0.31 -4.64
C GLN A 44 -0.03 -0.31 -3.43
N PHE A 45 -0.11 -1.30 -2.52
CA PHE A 45 0.74 -1.45 -1.35
C PHE A 45 2.05 -2.23 -1.58
N GLU A 46 2.29 -2.71 -2.80
CA GLU A 46 3.47 -3.51 -3.14
C GLU A 46 4.77 -2.69 -3.31
N SER A 47 5.89 -3.38 -3.58
CA SER A 47 7.23 -2.79 -3.62
C SER A 47 8.18 -3.50 -4.59
N GLU A 48 8.85 -2.71 -5.46
CA GLU A 48 9.94 -3.14 -6.36
C GLU A 48 10.99 -4.02 -5.62
N ASN A 49 11.01 -5.33 -5.88
CA ASN A 49 11.97 -6.29 -5.29
C ASN A 49 11.98 -7.63 -6.05
N ASP A 50 13.09 -8.37 -6.00
CA ASP A 50 13.35 -9.61 -6.75
C ASP A 50 12.24 -10.68 -6.65
N GLU A 51 11.60 -10.83 -5.48
CA GLU A 51 10.47 -11.74 -5.31
C GLU A 51 9.18 -11.25 -6.00
N VAL A 52 8.89 -9.94 -5.98
CA VAL A 52 7.71 -9.36 -6.64
C VAL A 52 7.89 -9.38 -8.16
N GLU A 53 9.07 -8.96 -8.66
CA GLU A 53 9.44 -9.12 -10.08
C GLU A 53 9.40 -10.61 -10.52
N GLY A 54 9.61 -11.53 -9.58
CA GLY A 54 9.46 -12.97 -9.81
C GLY A 54 8.02 -13.45 -9.93
N GLN A 55 7.08 -12.84 -9.20
CA GLN A 55 5.65 -13.15 -9.30
C GLN A 55 5.03 -12.49 -10.54
N GLU A 56 5.32 -11.21 -10.79
CA GLU A 56 4.95 -10.51 -12.03
C GLU A 56 5.39 -11.31 -13.27
N TYR A 57 6.61 -11.87 -13.25
CA TYR A 57 7.10 -12.71 -14.35
C TYR A 57 6.36 -14.05 -14.47
N ILE A 58 5.87 -14.65 -13.37
CA ILE A 58 5.02 -15.85 -13.43
C ILE A 58 3.69 -15.50 -14.08
N ASP A 59 3.02 -14.46 -13.57
CA ASP A 59 1.69 -14.06 -14.01
C ASP A 59 1.67 -13.55 -15.47
N GLU A 60 2.79 -12.99 -15.96
CA GLU A 60 2.95 -12.61 -17.38
C GLU A 60 3.28 -13.79 -18.33
N ASN A 61 3.82 -14.93 -17.84
CA ASN A 61 4.49 -15.91 -18.72
C ASN A 61 4.11 -17.39 -18.52
N PHE A 62 3.51 -17.79 -17.40
CA PHE A 62 3.11 -19.18 -17.11
C PHE A 62 1.58 -19.35 -17.07
N VAL A 63 0.85 -18.57 -17.88
CA VAL A 63 -0.61 -18.63 -18.01
C VAL A 63 -0.97 -19.24 -19.36
N ALA A 64 -1.86 -20.25 -19.35
CA ALA A 64 -2.31 -20.92 -20.56
C ALA A 64 -3.06 -19.97 -21.53
N PRO A 65 -2.86 -20.05 -22.87
CA PRO A 65 -3.44 -19.11 -23.82
C PRO A 65 -4.98 -19.11 -23.83
N GLY A 66 -5.57 -18.07 -23.23
CA GLY A 66 -7.02 -17.93 -23.02
C GLY A 66 -7.41 -17.79 -21.55
N GLN A 67 -6.57 -18.24 -20.62
CA GLN A 67 -6.78 -18.02 -19.17
C GLN A 67 -6.33 -16.62 -18.70
N GLU A 68 -5.76 -15.81 -19.59
CA GLU A 68 -5.22 -14.46 -19.36
C GLU A 68 -6.18 -13.47 -18.67
N ASN A 69 -7.49 -13.71 -18.69
CA ASN A 69 -8.50 -12.87 -18.03
C ASN A 69 -9.45 -13.67 -17.11
N VAL A 70 -9.11 -14.92 -16.78
CA VAL A 70 -9.91 -15.76 -15.89
C VAL A 70 -9.59 -15.43 -14.44
N THR A 71 -10.61 -15.03 -13.68
CA THR A 71 -10.56 -14.89 -12.23
C THR A 71 -11.37 -16.00 -11.56
N GLN A 72 -11.27 -16.13 -10.24
CA GLN A 72 -12.00 -17.18 -9.51
C GLN A 72 -12.70 -16.69 -8.24
N ALA A 73 -13.86 -17.29 -7.96
CA ALA A 73 -14.58 -17.18 -6.71
C ALA A 73 -14.61 -18.56 -6.03
N GLN A 74 -14.13 -18.63 -4.79
CA GLN A 74 -14.26 -19.81 -3.93
C GLN A 74 -15.62 -19.73 -3.23
N ILE A 75 -16.44 -20.77 -3.37
CA ILE A 75 -17.76 -20.86 -2.74
C ILE A 75 -17.72 -21.97 -1.71
N ILE A 76 -17.85 -21.61 -0.43
CA ILE A 76 -17.86 -22.56 0.68
C ILE A 76 -19.30 -22.90 1.05
N VAL A 77 -19.61 -24.19 1.11
CA VAL A 77 -20.86 -24.72 1.70
C VAL A 77 -20.53 -25.25 3.08
N ARG A 78 -21.32 -24.88 4.10
CA ARG A 78 -21.05 -25.17 5.52
C ARG A 78 -22.34 -25.56 6.25
N GLY A 79 -22.30 -26.61 7.07
CA GLY A 79 -23.50 -27.13 7.73
C GLY A 79 -23.22 -28.00 8.96
N ASP A 80 -24.25 -28.75 9.39
CA ASP A 80 -24.09 -29.85 10.36
C ASP A 80 -23.53 -31.12 9.66
N ASP A 81 -23.76 -31.30 8.35
CA ASP A 81 -23.10 -32.27 7.46
C ASP A 81 -23.39 -32.00 5.96
N VAL A 82 -22.38 -31.49 5.23
CA VAL A 82 -22.53 -31.10 3.82
C VAL A 82 -22.32 -32.23 2.82
N LEU A 83 -21.85 -33.41 3.26
CA LEU A 83 -21.68 -34.59 2.40
C LEU A 83 -22.97 -35.43 2.27
N THR A 84 -24.10 -34.94 2.78
CA THR A 84 -25.41 -35.60 2.60
C THR A 84 -25.97 -35.39 1.20
N ARG A 85 -26.66 -36.40 0.63
CA ARG A 85 -27.35 -36.29 -0.69
C ARG A 85 -28.24 -35.05 -0.80
N GLU A 86 -28.92 -34.66 0.29
CA GLU A 86 -29.79 -33.45 0.29
C GLU A 86 -28.97 -32.16 0.12
N SER A 87 -27.82 -32.01 0.80
CA SER A 87 -26.89 -30.87 0.62
C SER A 87 -26.20 -30.90 -0.76
N VAL A 88 -25.80 -32.08 -1.23
CA VAL A 88 -25.13 -32.28 -2.52
C VAL A 88 -26.06 -31.91 -3.67
N LEU A 89 -27.30 -32.41 -3.65
CA LEU A 89 -28.34 -32.03 -4.61
C LEU A 89 -28.64 -30.54 -4.55
N SER A 90 -28.78 -29.94 -3.36
CA SER A 90 -28.97 -28.49 -3.20
C SER A 90 -27.80 -27.66 -3.74
N THR A 91 -26.59 -28.23 -3.78
CA THR A 91 -25.41 -27.57 -4.36
C THR A 91 -25.41 -27.68 -5.89
N LEU A 92 -25.86 -28.81 -6.46
CA LEU A 92 -26.04 -28.92 -7.91
C LEU A 92 -27.21 -28.05 -8.41
N GLU A 93 -28.32 -27.98 -7.67
CA GLU A 93 -29.42 -27.03 -7.93
C GLU A 93 -28.94 -25.56 -7.84
N TYR A 94 -28.00 -25.25 -6.94
CA TYR A 94 -27.34 -23.94 -6.86
C TYR A 94 -26.50 -23.65 -8.11
N GLN A 95 -25.67 -24.60 -8.56
CA GLN A 95 -24.90 -24.47 -9.82
C GLN A 95 -25.82 -24.23 -11.03
N GLN A 96 -26.94 -24.95 -11.12
CA GLN A 96 -27.91 -24.76 -12.19
C GLN A 96 -28.55 -23.36 -12.11
N ALA A 97 -28.77 -22.82 -10.91
CA ALA A 97 -29.23 -21.44 -10.75
C ALA A 97 -28.19 -20.39 -11.15
N LEU A 98 -26.87 -20.70 -11.08
CA LEU A 98 -25.81 -19.83 -11.61
C LEU A 98 -25.80 -19.83 -13.15
N HIS A 99 -26.03 -20.99 -13.79
CA HIS A 99 -26.15 -21.10 -15.25
C HIS A 99 -27.48 -20.54 -15.80
N ASP A 100 -28.57 -20.62 -15.03
CA ASP A 100 -29.89 -20.06 -15.39
C ASP A 100 -29.91 -18.51 -15.31
N ASP A 101 -29.01 -17.89 -14.52
CA ASP A 101 -28.88 -16.43 -14.47
C ASP A 101 -27.98 -15.92 -15.60
N ALA A 102 -28.55 -15.03 -16.42
CA ALA A 102 -27.89 -14.54 -17.63
C ALA A 102 -26.77 -13.52 -17.37
N GLU A 103 -26.72 -12.88 -16.20
CA GLU A 103 -25.63 -11.95 -15.87
C GLU A 103 -24.43 -12.74 -15.31
N ILE A 104 -24.67 -13.83 -14.56
CA ILE A 104 -23.62 -14.74 -14.10
C ILE A 104 -23.08 -15.61 -15.26
N ASN A 105 -23.95 -16.29 -16.02
CA ASN A 105 -23.53 -17.19 -17.09
C ASN A 105 -22.78 -16.47 -18.24
N ASP A 106 -23.06 -15.20 -18.52
CA ASP A 106 -22.29 -14.39 -19.48
C ASP A 106 -20.85 -14.06 -18.98
N THR A 107 -20.50 -14.44 -17.73
CA THR A 107 -19.13 -14.33 -17.16
C THR A 107 -18.48 -15.67 -16.82
N LEU A 108 -19.15 -16.81 -16.98
CA LEU A 108 -18.54 -18.12 -16.69
C LEU A 108 -17.54 -18.50 -17.80
N ALA A 109 -16.41 -19.12 -17.42
CA ALA A 109 -15.38 -19.57 -18.37
C ALA A 109 -15.91 -20.61 -19.39
N GLU A 110 -15.33 -20.69 -20.59
CA GLU A 110 -15.80 -21.64 -21.62
C GLU A 110 -15.60 -23.12 -21.23
N ASP A 111 -14.50 -23.46 -20.53
CA ASP A 111 -14.16 -24.81 -20.07
C ASP A 111 -14.13 -24.90 -18.52
N ASP A 112 -14.66 -25.99 -17.96
CA ASP A 112 -14.87 -26.26 -16.51
C ASP A 112 -15.16 -25.00 -15.65
N PRO A 113 -16.24 -24.25 -15.94
CA PRO A 113 -16.56 -23.01 -15.24
C PRO A 113 -16.88 -23.18 -13.75
N ILE A 114 -17.34 -24.35 -13.34
CA ILE A 114 -17.64 -24.67 -11.94
C ILE A 114 -17.10 -26.06 -11.62
N THR A 115 -16.29 -26.17 -10.56
CA THR A 115 -15.75 -27.45 -10.10
C THR A 115 -15.93 -27.60 -8.59
N GLY A 116 -16.59 -28.67 -8.15
CA GLY A 116 -16.83 -28.94 -6.73
C GLY A 116 -16.96 -30.43 -6.45
N VAL A 117 -16.80 -30.82 -5.17
CA VAL A 117 -16.93 -32.23 -4.73
C VAL A 117 -18.29 -32.84 -5.12
N SER A 118 -19.35 -32.02 -5.17
CA SER A 118 -20.68 -32.42 -5.64
C SER A 118 -20.68 -32.94 -7.09
N ASN A 119 -19.88 -32.34 -7.97
CA ASN A 119 -19.75 -32.78 -9.36
C ASN A 119 -18.95 -34.07 -9.43
N LEU A 120 -17.83 -34.18 -8.70
CA LEU A 120 -17.01 -35.40 -8.65
C LEU A 120 -17.83 -36.60 -8.19
N ILE A 121 -18.68 -36.45 -7.15
CA ILE A 121 -19.62 -37.48 -6.68
C ILE A 121 -20.63 -37.85 -7.78
N ALA A 122 -21.27 -36.86 -8.42
CA ALA A 122 -22.27 -37.11 -9.45
C ALA A 122 -21.68 -37.79 -10.71
N ILE A 123 -20.53 -37.32 -11.18
CA ILE A 123 -19.83 -37.83 -12.36
C ILE A 123 -19.33 -39.26 -12.09
N THR A 124 -18.69 -39.51 -10.94
CA THR A 124 -18.18 -40.84 -10.56
C THR A 124 -19.31 -41.85 -10.43
N ALA A 125 -20.47 -41.46 -9.87
CA ALA A 125 -21.63 -42.35 -9.78
C ALA A 125 -22.23 -42.70 -11.16
N ILE A 126 -22.41 -41.71 -12.05
CA ILE A 126 -22.91 -41.93 -13.42
C ILE A 126 -21.94 -42.84 -14.20
N GLN A 127 -20.63 -42.59 -14.10
CA GLN A 127 -19.61 -43.42 -14.74
C GLN A 127 -19.60 -44.84 -14.18
N SER A 128 -19.79 -45.01 -12.87
CA SER A 128 -19.87 -46.33 -12.23
C SER A 128 -21.12 -47.12 -12.63
N GLU A 129 -22.31 -46.50 -12.68
CA GLU A 129 -23.54 -47.15 -13.17
C GLU A 129 -23.37 -47.58 -14.64
N ARG A 130 -22.86 -46.67 -15.48
CA ARG A 130 -22.69 -46.94 -16.92
C ARG A 130 -21.61 -48.01 -17.17
N ALA A 131 -20.56 -48.06 -16.35
CA ALA A 131 -19.56 -49.13 -16.41
C ALA A 131 -20.16 -50.51 -16.06
N GLU A 132 -21.00 -50.63 -15.03
CA GLU A 132 -21.68 -51.90 -14.69
C GLU A 132 -22.70 -52.30 -15.79
N GLU A 133 -23.38 -51.34 -16.43
CA GLU A 133 -24.23 -51.62 -17.60
C GLU A 133 -23.41 -52.14 -18.80
N LEU A 134 -22.25 -51.56 -19.10
CA LEU A 134 -21.40 -52.02 -20.20
C LEU A 134 -20.69 -53.36 -19.90
N GLU A 135 -20.28 -53.63 -18.66
CA GLU A 135 -19.79 -54.96 -18.25
C GLU A 135 -20.89 -56.01 -18.41
N THR A 136 -22.12 -55.71 -17.96
CA THR A 136 -23.28 -56.60 -18.13
C THR A 136 -23.61 -56.85 -19.60
N ARG A 137 -23.59 -55.82 -20.45
CA ARG A 137 -23.78 -55.96 -21.90
C ARG A 137 -22.65 -56.77 -22.55
N GLY A 138 -21.43 -56.68 -22.03
CA GLY A 138 -20.29 -57.50 -22.42
C GLY A 138 -20.49 -58.98 -22.08
N GLU A 139 -20.87 -59.31 -20.84
CA GLU A 139 -21.19 -60.70 -20.44
C GLU A 139 -22.34 -61.30 -21.27
N GLU A 140 -23.39 -60.52 -21.55
CA GLU A 140 -24.50 -60.98 -22.40
C GLU A 140 -24.06 -61.18 -23.86
N LEU A 141 -23.15 -60.36 -24.39
CA LEU A 141 -22.62 -60.48 -25.75
C LEU A 141 -21.67 -61.69 -25.91
N GLU A 142 -20.74 -61.90 -24.96
CA GLU A 142 -19.84 -63.06 -24.97
C GLU A 142 -20.65 -64.37 -24.88
N ALA A 143 -21.72 -64.40 -24.07
CA ALA A 143 -22.61 -65.56 -23.96
C ALA A 143 -23.45 -65.81 -25.23
N ASP A 144 -23.91 -64.76 -25.90
CA ASP A 144 -24.59 -64.87 -27.21
C ASP A 144 -23.64 -65.40 -28.30
N GLN A 145 -22.37 -64.97 -28.27
CA GLN A 145 -21.31 -65.42 -29.19
C GLN A 145 -20.90 -66.88 -28.93
N GLU A 146 -20.73 -67.31 -27.67
CA GLU A 146 -20.51 -68.73 -27.34
C GLU A 146 -21.67 -69.62 -27.82
N GLU A 147 -22.93 -69.16 -27.72
CA GLU A 147 -24.08 -69.92 -28.25
C GLU A 147 -24.06 -69.99 -29.79
N LEU A 148 -23.73 -68.89 -30.48
CA LEU A 148 -23.59 -68.86 -31.94
C LEU A 148 -22.46 -69.79 -32.44
N GLU A 149 -21.28 -69.78 -31.82
CA GLU A 149 -20.20 -70.72 -32.15
C GLU A 149 -20.66 -72.16 -31.97
N GLN A 150 -21.37 -72.48 -30.88
CA GLN A 150 -21.82 -73.84 -30.59
C GLN A 150 -22.91 -74.31 -31.57
N ASP A 151 -23.91 -73.48 -31.87
CA ASP A 151 -24.97 -73.81 -32.83
C ASP A 151 -24.40 -73.98 -34.25
N THR A 152 -23.43 -73.14 -34.64
CA THR A 152 -22.70 -73.27 -35.92
C THR A 152 -21.92 -74.58 -36.00
N ALA A 153 -21.17 -74.92 -34.94
CA ALA A 153 -20.41 -76.17 -34.89
C ALA A 153 -21.30 -77.43 -34.89
N ASP A 154 -22.46 -77.39 -34.24
CA ASP A 154 -23.45 -78.49 -34.29
C ASP A 154 -24.13 -78.60 -35.67
N LEU A 155 -24.30 -77.49 -36.41
CA LEU A 155 -24.81 -77.50 -37.79
C LEU A 155 -23.77 -77.96 -38.81
N GLU A 156 -22.51 -77.51 -38.71
CA GLU A 156 -21.38 -78.05 -39.49
C GLU A 156 -21.23 -79.56 -39.26
N ALA A 157 -21.35 -80.03 -38.00
CA ALA A 157 -21.32 -81.44 -37.68
C ALA A 157 -22.45 -82.22 -38.37
N ARG A 158 -23.66 -81.65 -38.49
CA ARG A 158 -24.76 -82.26 -39.28
C ARG A 158 -24.44 -82.30 -40.76
N ALA A 159 -23.96 -81.21 -41.35
CA ALA A 159 -23.55 -81.14 -42.75
C ALA A 159 -22.46 -82.20 -43.08
N GLY A 160 -21.48 -82.38 -42.19
CA GLY A 160 -20.45 -83.42 -42.32
C GLY A 160 -20.98 -84.86 -42.25
N ASN A 161 -22.05 -85.13 -41.49
CA ASN A 161 -22.71 -86.45 -41.50
C ASN A 161 -23.41 -86.72 -42.85
N LEU A 162 -23.95 -85.68 -43.50
CA LEU A 162 -24.47 -85.79 -44.86
C LEU A 162 -23.33 -85.98 -45.89
N GLU A 163 -22.19 -85.31 -45.70
CA GLU A 163 -21.00 -85.50 -46.54
C GLU A 163 -20.49 -86.95 -46.47
N ASP A 164 -20.40 -87.55 -45.28
CA ASP A 164 -20.04 -88.96 -45.08
C ASP A 164 -21.03 -89.90 -45.81
N ALA A 165 -22.33 -89.57 -45.82
CA ALA A 165 -23.35 -90.34 -46.52
C ALA A 165 -23.28 -90.20 -48.06
N LEU A 166 -22.91 -89.03 -48.58
CA LEU A 166 -22.61 -88.84 -50.02
C LEU A 166 -21.33 -89.58 -50.43
N ASN A 167 -20.29 -89.54 -49.60
CA ASN A 167 -19.03 -90.28 -49.80
C ASN A 167 -19.28 -91.79 -49.84
N GLU A 168 -20.08 -92.35 -48.91
CA GLU A 168 -20.44 -93.77 -48.92
C GLU A 168 -21.35 -94.13 -50.10
N THR A 169 -22.28 -93.25 -50.49
CA THR A 169 -23.11 -93.41 -51.70
C THR A 169 -22.26 -93.45 -52.97
N GLN A 170 -21.26 -92.57 -53.09
CA GLN A 170 -20.30 -92.57 -54.19
C GLN A 170 -19.45 -93.86 -54.19
N ARG A 171 -18.99 -94.31 -53.02
CA ARG A 171 -18.25 -95.57 -52.86
C ARG A 171 -19.08 -96.78 -53.32
N LEU A 172 -20.35 -96.84 -52.93
CA LEU A 172 -21.28 -97.89 -53.31
C LEU A 172 -21.63 -97.85 -54.80
N GLN A 173 -21.80 -96.67 -55.40
CA GLN A 173 -22.02 -96.54 -56.85
C GLN A 173 -20.78 -97.03 -57.63
N THR A 174 -19.55 -96.69 -57.22
CA THR A 174 -18.34 -97.25 -57.84
C THR A 174 -18.24 -98.78 -57.67
N GLU A 175 -18.73 -99.34 -56.56
CA GLU A 175 -18.83 -100.80 -56.36
C GLU A 175 -19.86 -101.43 -57.32
N LEU A 176 -20.98 -100.75 -57.57
CA LEU A 176 -22.02 -101.17 -58.54
C LEU A 176 -21.50 -101.13 -59.98
N ASP A 177 -20.84 -100.04 -60.39
CA ASP A 177 -20.25 -99.88 -61.73
C ASP A 177 -19.19 -100.98 -62.01
N GLU A 178 -18.42 -101.37 -60.98
CA GLU A 178 -17.44 -102.45 -61.05
C GLU A 178 -18.11 -103.82 -61.19
N VAL A 179 -19.21 -104.07 -60.47
CA VAL A 179 -20.02 -105.29 -60.61
C VAL A 179 -20.66 -105.40 -62.00
N GLU A 180 -21.15 -104.29 -62.57
CA GLU A 180 -21.68 -104.26 -63.94
C GLU A 180 -20.57 -104.51 -64.97
N ARG A 181 -19.40 -103.86 -64.85
CA ARG A 181 -18.25 -104.12 -65.72
C ARG A 181 -17.72 -105.56 -65.61
N GLN A 182 -17.80 -106.21 -64.45
CA GLN A 182 -17.48 -107.64 -64.30
C GLN A 182 -18.52 -108.56 -64.98
N TYR A 183 -19.80 -108.17 -64.99
CA TYR A 183 -20.85 -108.90 -65.71
C TYR A 183 -20.75 -108.74 -67.24
N GLU A 184 -20.53 -107.53 -67.74
CA GLU A 184 -20.32 -107.26 -69.18
C GLU A 184 -19.11 -108.01 -69.75
N ASN A 185 -18.00 -108.07 -69.00
CA ASN A 185 -16.81 -108.84 -69.38
C ASN A 185 -17.01 -110.36 -69.23
N GLY A 186 -18.09 -110.81 -68.59
CA GLY A 186 -18.44 -112.21 -68.39
C GLY A 186 -17.59 -112.92 -67.35
N GLU A 187 -17.11 -112.19 -66.33
CA GLU A 187 -16.36 -112.74 -65.21
C GLU A 187 -17.28 -113.30 -64.11
N ILE A 188 -18.47 -112.70 -63.94
CA ILE A 188 -19.59 -113.19 -63.11
C ILE A 188 -20.80 -113.61 -63.98
N ASP A 189 -21.82 -114.24 -63.38
CA ASP A 189 -23.05 -114.67 -64.06
C ASP A 189 -24.30 -113.89 -63.60
N GLU A 190 -25.38 -114.00 -64.39
CA GLU A 190 -26.64 -113.25 -64.25
C GLU A 190 -27.28 -113.43 -62.85
N GLU A 191 -27.19 -114.63 -62.26
CA GLU A 191 -27.69 -114.95 -60.90
C GLU A 191 -26.80 -114.34 -59.78
N THR A 192 -25.52 -114.05 -60.08
CA THR A 192 -24.61 -113.35 -59.17
C THR A 192 -24.73 -111.82 -59.31
N TYR A 193 -24.84 -111.31 -60.53
CA TYR A 193 -25.03 -109.87 -60.81
C TYR A 193 -26.33 -109.34 -60.21
N GLU A 194 -27.47 -110.00 -60.45
CA GLU A 194 -28.77 -109.59 -59.87
C GLU A 194 -28.71 -109.53 -58.33
N ALA A 195 -27.93 -110.42 -57.69
CA ALA A 195 -27.84 -110.51 -56.23
C ALA A 195 -26.91 -109.46 -55.60
N GLU A 196 -25.78 -109.13 -56.24
CA GLU A 196 -24.90 -108.04 -55.76
C GLU A 196 -25.50 -106.66 -56.09
N GLN A 197 -26.21 -106.51 -57.21
CA GLN A 197 -26.99 -105.29 -57.50
C GLN A 197 -28.12 -105.08 -56.49
N GLU A 198 -28.93 -106.11 -56.18
CA GLU A 198 -29.99 -106.00 -55.16
C GLU A 198 -29.42 -105.67 -53.78
N ARG A 199 -28.22 -106.18 -53.43
CA ARG A 199 -27.50 -105.79 -52.21
C ARG A 199 -27.07 -104.33 -52.22
N ILE A 200 -26.39 -103.87 -53.27
CA ILE A 200 -25.81 -102.51 -53.30
C ILE A 200 -26.92 -101.45 -53.37
N GLU A 201 -28.03 -101.70 -54.07
CA GLU A 201 -29.21 -100.83 -54.02
C GLU A 201 -29.90 -100.84 -52.64
N GLU A 202 -29.91 -101.97 -51.91
CA GLU A 202 -30.40 -102.03 -50.52
C GLU A 202 -29.45 -101.30 -49.54
N GLU A 203 -28.13 -101.36 -49.77
CA GLU A 203 -27.12 -100.62 -48.99
C GLU A 203 -27.17 -99.11 -49.26
N ILE A 204 -27.28 -98.66 -50.52
CA ILE A 204 -27.48 -97.23 -50.87
C ILE A 204 -28.81 -96.73 -50.27
N GLY A 205 -29.89 -97.51 -50.40
CA GLY A 205 -31.18 -97.18 -49.79
C GLY A 205 -31.10 -97.03 -48.27
N GLY A 206 -30.31 -97.89 -47.61
CA GLY A 206 -30.04 -97.81 -46.17
C GLY A 206 -29.23 -96.57 -45.78
N VAL A 207 -28.21 -96.19 -46.55
CA VAL A 207 -27.42 -94.95 -46.31
C VAL A 207 -28.32 -93.71 -46.41
N VAL A 208 -29.25 -93.68 -47.38
CA VAL A 208 -30.23 -92.58 -47.50
C VAL A 208 -31.28 -92.62 -46.36
N GLU A 209 -31.81 -93.79 -45.99
CA GLU A 209 -32.79 -93.91 -44.88
C GLU A 209 -32.17 -93.52 -43.52
N ASP A 210 -30.90 -93.86 -43.26
CA ASP A 210 -30.18 -93.46 -42.04
C ASP A 210 -29.79 -91.95 -42.07
N ALA A 211 -29.33 -91.41 -43.22
CA ALA A 211 -28.93 -89.99 -43.33
C ALA A 211 -30.12 -89.00 -43.27
N THR A 212 -31.29 -89.41 -43.77
CA THR A 212 -32.51 -88.59 -43.76
C THR A 212 -33.34 -88.74 -42.47
N ALA A 213 -32.98 -89.67 -41.58
CA ALA A 213 -33.80 -90.09 -40.44
C ALA A 213 -34.21 -88.97 -39.47
N ASP A 214 -33.33 -87.98 -39.27
CA ASP A 214 -33.54 -86.84 -38.37
C ASP A 214 -33.71 -85.49 -39.13
N LEU A 215 -33.87 -85.52 -40.46
CA LEU A 215 -34.16 -84.34 -41.30
C LEU A 215 -35.67 -84.06 -41.40
N THR A 216 -36.04 -82.85 -41.85
CA THR A 216 -37.43 -82.54 -42.22
C THR A 216 -37.82 -83.09 -43.60
N ASP A 217 -39.13 -83.15 -43.90
CA ASP A 217 -39.68 -83.58 -45.20
C ASP A 217 -39.11 -82.82 -46.43
N GLU A 218 -38.59 -81.60 -46.23
CA GLU A 218 -38.05 -80.72 -47.28
C GLU A 218 -36.53 -80.91 -47.42
N GLN A 219 -35.80 -80.89 -46.31
CA GLN A 219 -34.35 -81.16 -46.24
C GLN A 219 -34.00 -82.57 -46.73
N ALA A 220 -34.76 -83.59 -46.31
CA ALA A 220 -34.63 -84.95 -46.81
C ALA A 220 -34.88 -85.03 -48.33
N GLY A 221 -35.81 -84.22 -48.87
CA GLY A 221 -36.07 -84.11 -50.30
C GLY A 221 -34.87 -83.54 -51.07
N THR A 222 -34.22 -82.49 -50.55
CA THR A 222 -32.98 -81.93 -51.13
C THR A 222 -31.85 -82.96 -51.12
N PHE A 223 -31.67 -83.70 -50.01
CA PHE A 223 -30.67 -84.76 -49.94
C PHE A 223 -30.95 -85.94 -50.89
N GLU A 224 -32.22 -86.37 -51.02
CA GLU A 224 -32.64 -87.40 -51.99
C GLU A 224 -32.39 -86.96 -53.45
N ASP A 225 -32.68 -85.72 -53.81
CA ASP A 225 -32.41 -85.18 -55.15
C ASP A 225 -30.91 -84.98 -55.41
N ALA A 226 -30.10 -84.64 -54.39
CA ALA A 226 -28.64 -84.61 -54.48
C ALA A 226 -28.07 -86.02 -54.74
N VAL A 227 -28.48 -87.02 -53.95
CA VAL A 227 -28.10 -88.43 -54.17
C VAL A 227 -28.55 -88.94 -55.54
N SER A 228 -29.76 -88.58 -55.99
CA SER A 228 -30.26 -88.99 -57.32
C SER A 228 -29.50 -88.33 -58.48
N GLN A 229 -28.79 -87.23 -58.26
CA GLN A 229 -27.94 -86.57 -59.25
C GLN A 229 -26.47 -87.01 -59.16
N LEU A 230 -25.97 -87.31 -57.95
CA LEU A 230 -24.62 -87.82 -57.71
C LEU A 230 -24.39 -89.17 -58.42
N ARG A 231 -25.33 -90.11 -58.27
CA ARG A 231 -25.19 -91.48 -58.81
C ARG A 231 -24.88 -91.55 -60.32
N PRO A 232 -25.64 -90.90 -61.23
CA PRO A 232 -25.29 -90.92 -62.66
C PRO A 232 -23.96 -90.21 -62.97
N LEU A 233 -23.65 -89.09 -62.31
CA LEU A 233 -22.37 -88.38 -62.51
C LEU A 233 -21.17 -89.24 -62.11
N VAL A 234 -21.26 -89.95 -60.98
CA VAL A 234 -20.23 -90.91 -60.53
C VAL A 234 -20.06 -92.05 -61.54
N SER A 235 -21.16 -92.55 -62.12
CA SER A 235 -21.11 -93.63 -63.12
C SER A 235 -20.47 -93.17 -64.44
N ASP A 236 -20.92 -92.03 -65.00
CA ASP A 236 -20.33 -91.41 -66.20
C ASP A 236 -18.83 -91.10 -65.99
N ARG A 237 -18.45 -90.60 -64.81
CA ARG A 237 -17.05 -90.37 -64.42
C ARG A 237 -16.23 -91.66 -64.42
N ASN A 238 -16.74 -92.72 -63.80
CA ASN A 238 -16.03 -94.00 -63.67
C ASN A 238 -15.80 -94.65 -65.05
N ASP A 239 -16.75 -94.52 -65.98
CA ASP A 239 -16.61 -94.95 -67.37
C ASP A 239 -15.57 -94.11 -68.15
N LEU A 240 -15.53 -92.78 -67.95
CA LEU A 240 -14.52 -91.91 -68.58
C LEU A 240 -13.10 -92.20 -68.05
N VAL A 241 -12.96 -92.44 -66.74
CA VAL A 241 -11.69 -92.86 -66.12
C VAL A 241 -11.24 -94.23 -66.65
N ALA A 242 -12.15 -95.21 -66.76
CA ALA A 242 -11.84 -96.51 -67.34
C ALA A 242 -11.40 -96.39 -68.83
N ALA A 243 -12.05 -95.52 -69.61
CA ALA A 243 -11.64 -95.22 -70.97
C ALA A 243 -10.26 -94.53 -71.04
N GLN A 244 -9.93 -93.68 -70.06
CA GLN A 244 -8.62 -93.05 -69.92
C GLN A 244 -7.52 -94.09 -69.63
N GLU A 245 -7.79 -95.12 -68.80
CA GLU A 245 -6.87 -96.25 -68.59
C GLU A 245 -6.63 -97.08 -69.86
N GLU A 246 -7.63 -97.24 -70.72
CA GLU A 246 -7.46 -97.85 -72.06
C GLU A 246 -6.71 -96.93 -73.07
N GLY A 247 -6.50 -95.66 -72.73
CA GLY A 247 -5.72 -94.69 -73.50
C GLY A 247 -6.54 -93.69 -74.31
N ALA A 248 -7.75 -93.36 -73.86
CA ALA A 248 -8.48 -92.16 -74.29
C ALA A 248 -7.87 -90.88 -73.69
N ASP A 249 -8.39 -89.71 -74.09
CA ASP A 249 -7.83 -88.38 -73.78
C ASP A 249 -8.98 -87.48 -73.31
N ASN A 250 -9.55 -87.85 -72.15
CA ASN A 250 -10.85 -87.39 -71.65
C ASN A 250 -10.71 -86.51 -70.39
N GLN A 251 -9.52 -85.94 -70.10
CA GLN A 251 -9.28 -85.22 -68.84
C GLN A 251 -10.24 -84.04 -68.67
N ASP A 252 -10.39 -83.22 -69.71
CA ASP A 252 -11.30 -82.06 -69.73
C ASP A 252 -12.77 -82.46 -69.39
N GLU A 253 -13.20 -83.67 -69.78
CA GLU A 253 -14.55 -84.21 -69.54
C GLU A 253 -14.70 -84.82 -68.12
N ILE A 254 -13.60 -85.26 -67.50
CA ILE A 254 -13.57 -85.72 -66.11
C ILE A 254 -13.53 -84.51 -65.16
N ASP A 255 -12.76 -83.48 -65.49
CA ASP A 255 -12.66 -82.25 -64.70
C ASP A 255 -14.02 -81.51 -64.63
N GLU A 256 -14.79 -81.45 -65.75
CA GLU A 256 -16.16 -80.87 -65.80
C GLU A 256 -17.18 -81.67 -64.95
N ILE A 257 -16.99 -82.99 -64.80
CA ILE A 257 -17.83 -83.83 -63.93
C ILE A 257 -17.38 -83.76 -62.47
N ASP A 258 -16.09 -83.62 -62.16
CA ASP A 258 -15.63 -83.40 -60.79
C ASP A 258 -16.08 -82.02 -60.25
N GLU A 259 -16.15 -81.00 -61.10
CA GLU A 259 -16.79 -79.70 -60.78
C GLU A 259 -18.30 -79.89 -60.52
N SER A 260 -19.01 -80.62 -61.40
CA SER A 260 -20.43 -80.94 -61.23
C SER A 260 -20.74 -81.79 -59.98
N ILE A 261 -19.82 -82.67 -59.58
CA ILE A 261 -19.93 -83.46 -58.35
C ILE A 261 -19.74 -82.53 -57.14
N GLY A 262 -18.84 -81.55 -57.21
CA GLY A 262 -18.69 -80.51 -56.19
C GLY A 262 -19.98 -79.75 -55.92
N GLU A 263 -20.67 -79.26 -56.97
CA GLU A 263 -21.98 -78.59 -56.85
C GLU A 263 -23.04 -79.49 -56.18
N ILE A 264 -23.00 -80.80 -56.41
CA ILE A 264 -23.94 -81.76 -55.79
C ILE A 264 -23.56 -82.10 -54.33
N TYR A 265 -22.28 -82.06 -53.96
CA TYR A 265 -21.86 -82.15 -52.56
C TYR A 265 -22.27 -80.89 -51.78
N GLU A 266 -22.11 -79.70 -52.35
CA GLU A 266 -22.58 -78.44 -51.78
C GLU A 266 -24.10 -78.45 -51.56
N LEU A 267 -24.88 -78.79 -52.60
CA LEU A 267 -26.34 -78.96 -52.53
C LEU A 267 -26.77 -80.02 -51.50
N GLY A 268 -26.02 -81.13 -51.40
CA GLY A 268 -26.32 -82.25 -50.52
C GLY A 268 -25.77 -82.13 -49.09
N THR A 269 -25.13 -81.01 -48.73
CA THR A 269 -24.61 -80.76 -47.37
C THR A 269 -25.08 -79.41 -46.85
N VAL A 270 -24.42 -78.31 -47.24
CA VAL A 270 -24.80 -76.94 -46.87
C VAL A 270 -26.16 -76.58 -47.46
N GLY A 271 -26.44 -76.94 -48.71
CA GLY A 271 -27.73 -76.72 -49.37
C GLY A 271 -28.91 -77.53 -48.80
N VAL A 272 -28.66 -78.52 -47.92
CA VAL A 272 -29.71 -79.18 -47.14
C VAL A 272 -30.08 -78.33 -45.91
N PHE A 273 -29.20 -77.44 -45.48
CA PHE A 273 -29.34 -76.58 -44.30
C PHE A 273 -29.31 -75.09 -44.66
N GLU A 274 -29.62 -74.71 -45.92
CA GLU A 274 -29.52 -73.34 -46.46
C GLU A 274 -30.24 -72.30 -45.56
N ASP A 275 -31.52 -72.51 -45.25
CA ASP A 275 -32.32 -71.69 -44.33
C ASP A 275 -31.74 -71.63 -42.88
N GLU A 276 -31.00 -72.65 -42.44
CA GLU A 276 -30.42 -72.73 -41.09
C GLU A 276 -29.03 -72.07 -41.03
N PHE A 277 -28.25 -72.08 -42.12
CA PHE A 277 -27.01 -71.31 -42.25
C PHE A 277 -27.27 -69.81 -42.48
N GLU A 278 -28.23 -69.42 -43.34
CA GLU A 278 -28.61 -67.99 -43.54
C GLU A 278 -29.09 -67.35 -42.23
N ALA A 279 -29.78 -68.11 -41.37
CA ALA A 279 -30.22 -67.65 -40.05
C ALA A 279 -29.10 -67.52 -39.00
N LEU A 280 -28.00 -68.28 -39.15
CA LEU A 280 -26.80 -68.11 -38.32
C LEU A 280 -25.93 -66.96 -38.83
N GLU A 281 -25.88 -66.72 -40.14
CA GLU A 281 -25.24 -65.53 -40.74
C GLU A 281 -25.96 -64.24 -40.30
N GLU A 282 -27.31 -64.18 -40.37
CA GLU A 282 -28.09 -63.04 -39.86
C GLU A 282 -27.93 -62.82 -38.33
N ARG A 283 -27.70 -63.89 -37.53
CA ARG A 283 -27.36 -63.77 -36.10
C ARG A 283 -25.90 -63.31 -35.89
N GLY A 284 -24.98 -63.69 -36.77
CA GLY A 284 -23.60 -63.22 -36.76
C GLY A 284 -23.50 -61.72 -37.00
N ASP A 285 -24.14 -61.23 -38.05
CA ASP A 285 -24.20 -59.79 -38.39
C ASP A 285 -24.78 -58.94 -37.23
N ASP A 286 -25.83 -59.42 -36.53
CA ASP A 286 -26.43 -58.75 -35.36
C ASP A 286 -25.46 -58.68 -34.17
N LEU A 287 -24.68 -59.74 -33.93
CA LEU A 287 -23.69 -59.79 -32.85
C LEU A 287 -22.40 -59.03 -33.17
N GLU A 288 -22.00 -58.94 -34.44
CA GLU A 288 -20.91 -58.04 -34.88
C GLU A 288 -21.33 -56.58 -34.69
N GLN A 289 -22.54 -56.18 -35.14
CA GLN A 289 -23.04 -54.82 -34.92
C GLN A 289 -23.19 -54.48 -33.42
N ARG A 290 -23.67 -55.41 -32.59
CA ARG A 290 -23.73 -55.21 -31.13
C ARG A 290 -22.35 -55.13 -30.47
N GLY A 291 -21.32 -55.70 -31.10
CA GLY A 291 -19.92 -55.54 -30.73
C GLY A 291 -19.41 -54.14 -31.05
N ASP A 292 -19.56 -53.70 -32.31
CA ASP A 292 -19.21 -52.33 -32.76
C ASP A 292 -19.89 -51.26 -31.89
N GLU A 293 -21.18 -51.44 -31.55
CA GLU A 293 -21.93 -50.52 -30.68
C GLU A 293 -21.45 -50.55 -29.21
N LEU A 294 -20.97 -51.69 -28.71
CA LEU A 294 -20.41 -51.80 -27.37
C LEU A 294 -18.98 -51.21 -27.30
N GLU A 295 -18.15 -51.42 -28.31
CA GLU A 295 -16.81 -50.83 -28.41
C GLU A 295 -16.90 -49.30 -28.48
N ALA A 296 -17.85 -48.75 -29.27
CA ALA A 296 -18.10 -47.31 -29.32
C ALA A 296 -18.66 -46.73 -28.00
N ASP A 297 -19.56 -47.45 -27.30
CA ASP A 297 -20.02 -47.03 -25.96
C ASP A 297 -18.89 -47.06 -24.92
N GLN A 298 -17.93 -47.99 -25.05
CA GLN A 298 -16.74 -48.06 -24.21
C GLN A 298 -15.72 -46.97 -24.56
N GLU A 299 -15.57 -46.61 -25.83
CA GLU A 299 -14.78 -45.43 -26.25
C GLU A 299 -15.39 -44.14 -25.69
N GLU A 300 -16.71 -43.91 -25.77
CA GLU A 300 -17.36 -42.70 -25.22
C GLU A 300 -17.14 -42.54 -23.69
N LEU A 301 -17.07 -43.65 -22.95
CA LEU A 301 -16.75 -43.65 -21.52
C LEU A 301 -15.26 -43.39 -21.22
N GLN A 302 -14.36 -43.66 -22.18
CA GLN A 302 -12.91 -43.42 -22.05
C GLN A 302 -12.50 -42.03 -22.58
N ASP A 303 -13.23 -41.46 -23.54
CA ASP A 303 -13.01 -40.13 -24.13
C ASP A 303 -13.41 -38.96 -23.19
N GLY A 304 -13.65 -39.26 -21.91
CA GLY A 304 -13.70 -38.28 -20.82
C GLY A 304 -14.92 -37.37 -20.74
N SER A 305 -15.98 -37.61 -21.53
CA SER A 305 -17.13 -36.70 -21.61
C SER A 305 -17.92 -36.60 -20.29
N SER A 306 -17.87 -35.43 -19.64
CA SER A 306 -18.59 -35.15 -18.39
C SER A 306 -20.12 -35.09 -18.61
N PRO A 307 -20.92 -35.86 -17.83
CA PRO A 307 -22.38 -35.75 -17.83
C PRO A 307 -22.89 -34.33 -17.57
N SER A 308 -24.01 -33.94 -18.20
CA SER A 308 -24.54 -32.58 -18.06
C SER A 308 -25.09 -32.33 -16.65
N LEU A 309 -25.21 -31.07 -16.24
CA LEU A 309 -25.68 -30.73 -14.91
C LEU A 309 -27.14 -31.18 -14.66
N ASP A 310 -27.99 -31.16 -15.68
CA ASP A 310 -29.33 -31.76 -15.65
C ASP A 310 -29.26 -33.27 -15.32
N ASP A 311 -28.33 -34.02 -15.95
CA ASP A 311 -28.13 -35.45 -15.71
C ASP A 311 -27.57 -35.72 -14.29
N GLN A 312 -26.61 -34.90 -13.84
CA GLN A 312 -26.05 -34.97 -12.49
C GLN A 312 -27.16 -34.77 -11.42
N ILE A 313 -28.07 -33.81 -11.65
CA ILE A 313 -29.22 -33.53 -10.76
C ILE A 313 -30.25 -34.67 -10.81
N GLU A 314 -30.63 -35.19 -11.98
CA GLU A 314 -31.61 -36.29 -12.07
C GLU A 314 -31.07 -37.60 -11.46
N HIS A 315 -29.80 -37.93 -11.70
CA HIS A 315 -29.17 -39.15 -11.18
C HIS A 315 -28.95 -39.08 -9.65
N VAL A 316 -28.32 -38.02 -9.12
CA VAL A 316 -28.14 -37.83 -7.65
C VAL A 316 -29.49 -37.69 -6.95
N GLY A 317 -30.50 -37.09 -7.58
CA GLY A 317 -31.87 -37.03 -7.08
C GLY A 317 -32.61 -38.38 -7.09
N GLY A 318 -32.09 -39.39 -7.81
CA GLY A 318 -32.65 -40.73 -7.94
C GLY A 318 -32.13 -41.75 -6.91
N MET A 319 -30.87 -41.63 -6.49
CA MET A 319 -30.18 -42.57 -5.60
C MET A 319 -30.85 -42.75 -4.23
N ASP A 320 -30.75 -43.95 -3.66
CA ASP A 320 -30.99 -44.18 -2.24
C ASP A 320 -29.80 -43.74 -1.34
N ASP A 321 -29.94 -43.92 -0.03
CA ASP A 321 -28.95 -43.41 0.94
C ASP A 321 -27.68 -44.28 0.99
N ASP A 322 -27.78 -45.58 0.68
CA ASP A 322 -26.64 -46.52 0.69
C ASP A 322 -25.83 -46.34 -0.62
N GLU A 323 -26.52 -46.23 -1.78
CA GLU A 323 -25.92 -45.98 -3.10
C GLU A 323 -25.09 -44.68 -3.13
N PHE A 324 -25.61 -43.62 -2.49
CA PHE A 324 -24.93 -42.33 -2.40
C PHE A 324 -23.70 -42.37 -1.45
N GLU A 325 -23.76 -43.13 -0.34
CA GLU A 325 -22.63 -43.25 0.60
C GLU A 325 -21.44 -44.01 -0.01
N ASP A 326 -21.70 -45.02 -0.85
CA ASP A 326 -20.65 -45.71 -1.63
C ASP A 326 -20.00 -44.75 -2.66
N ALA A 327 -20.78 -43.92 -3.37
CA ALA A 327 -20.23 -42.93 -4.32
C ALA A 327 -19.35 -41.84 -3.66
N VAL A 328 -19.76 -41.34 -2.49
CA VAL A 328 -18.92 -40.44 -1.67
C VAL A 328 -17.64 -41.13 -1.23
N THR A 329 -17.74 -42.41 -0.84
CA THR A 329 -16.58 -43.19 -0.40
C THR A 329 -15.55 -43.34 -1.54
N THR A 330 -15.98 -43.62 -2.77
CA THR A 330 -15.08 -43.74 -3.94
C THR A 330 -14.35 -42.43 -4.25
N VAL A 331 -15.04 -41.29 -4.27
CA VAL A 331 -14.43 -39.98 -4.57
C VAL A 331 -13.44 -39.52 -3.50
N LEU A 332 -13.65 -39.94 -2.24
CA LEU A 332 -12.84 -39.52 -1.09
C LEU A 332 -12.03 -40.69 -0.48
N ASP A 333 -11.75 -41.72 -1.30
CA ASP A 333 -10.83 -42.82 -0.94
C ASP A 333 -9.37 -42.37 -1.15
N PRO A 334 -8.49 -42.48 -0.12
CA PRO A 334 -7.09 -42.08 -0.23
C PRO A 334 -6.21 -42.97 -1.12
N ASP A 335 -6.65 -44.18 -1.49
CA ASP A 335 -5.89 -45.09 -2.36
C ASP A 335 -6.16 -44.82 -3.87
N ASP A 336 -7.40 -44.51 -4.28
CA ASP A 336 -7.79 -44.39 -5.72
C ASP A 336 -7.30 -43.09 -6.41
N GLY A 337 -7.07 -42.01 -5.68
CA GLY A 337 -6.20 -40.92 -6.18
C GLY A 337 -6.83 -39.77 -6.93
N GLN A 338 -8.11 -39.46 -6.68
CA GLN A 338 -8.64 -38.13 -7.00
C GLN A 338 -8.06 -37.09 -6.01
N ASP A 339 -6.74 -36.86 -6.02
CA ASP A 339 -6.05 -36.01 -5.04
C ASP A 339 -6.61 -34.56 -5.02
N PHE A 340 -7.09 -34.07 -6.17
CA PHE A 340 -7.85 -32.82 -6.32
C PHE A 340 -9.16 -32.76 -5.49
N ALA A 341 -9.85 -33.89 -5.29
CA ALA A 341 -11.07 -33.93 -4.47
C ALA A 341 -10.80 -33.53 -3.01
N PHE A 342 -9.59 -33.81 -2.50
CA PHE A 342 -9.18 -33.43 -1.15
C PHE A 342 -8.79 -31.95 -1.03
N GLN A 343 -8.32 -31.29 -2.10
CA GLN A 343 -8.06 -29.84 -2.11
C GLN A 343 -9.36 -29.04 -1.90
N LEU A 344 -10.48 -29.55 -2.40
CA LEU A 344 -11.83 -28.99 -2.22
C LEU A 344 -12.46 -29.30 -0.85
N MET A 345 -11.77 -30.03 0.03
CA MET A 345 -12.24 -30.39 1.38
C MET A 345 -11.46 -29.63 2.47
N PRO A 346 -12.01 -29.51 3.70
CA PRO A 346 -11.28 -28.88 4.79
C PRO A 346 -10.00 -29.65 5.15
N THR A 347 -8.92 -28.94 5.43
CA THR A 347 -7.61 -29.49 5.88
C THR A 347 -7.69 -30.32 7.16
N GLY A 348 -8.78 -30.21 7.93
CA GLY A 348 -9.07 -31.03 9.11
C GLY A 348 -9.88 -32.31 8.84
N TYR A 349 -10.21 -32.61 7.58
CA TYR A 349 -10.98 -33.77 7.16
C TYR A 349 -10.22 -35.09 7.38
N GLU A 350 -10.95 -36.19 7.64
CA GLU A 350 -10.38 -37.54 7.79
C GLU A 350 -10.72 -38.34 6.51
N PRO A 351 -9.73 -38.68 5.64
CA PRO A 351 -9.98 -39.40 4.38
C PRO A 351 -10.74 -40.72 4.58
N GLY A 352 -11.64 -41.06 3.66
CA GLY A 352 -12.61 -42.15 3.83
C GLY A 352 -13.71 -41.89 4.86
N SER A 353 -13.93 -40.63 5.26
CA SER A 353 -15.17 -40.20 5.94
C SER A 353 -16.30 -40.04 4.92
N THR A 354 -17.55 -40.14 5.36
CA THR A 354 -18.75 -39.86 4.55
C THR A 354 -19.52 -38.63 5.05
N SER A 355 -18.86 -37.82 5.89
CA SER A 355 -19.44 -36.70 6.64
C SER A 355 -18.44 -35.55 6.80
N SER A 356 -18.87 -34.30 6.65
CA SER A 356 -18.02 -33.10 6.81
C SER A 356 -18.81 -31.84 7.21
N ASP A 357 -18.25 -31.01 8.10
CA ASP A 357 -18.82 -29.72 8.51
C ASP A 357 -18.82 -28.66 7.38
N ALA A 358 -17.97 -28.82 6.35
CA ALA A 358 -17.88 -27.90 5.20
C ALA A 358 -17.22 -28.53 3.95
N ARG A 359 -17.37 -27.87 2.78
CA ARG A 359 -16.66 -28.14 1.51
C ARG A 359 -16.49 -26.85 0.68
N MET A 360 -15.57 -26.88 -0.27
CA MET A 360 -15.34 -25.82 -1.26
C MET A 360 -15.88 -26.24 -2.65
N MET A 361 -16.22 -25.23 -3.44
CA MET A 361 -16.48 -25.27 -4.87
C MET A 361 -15.77 -24.06 -5.50
N ILE A 362 -15.10 -24.24 -6.63
CA ILE A 362 -14.44 -23.16 -7.37
C ILE A 362 -15.35 -22.75 -8.53
N VAL A 363 -15.53 -21.45 -8.74
CA VAL A 363 -16.20 -20.88 -9.91
C VAL A 363 -15.20 -20.01 -10.67
N ARG A 364 -14.91 -20.36 -11.92
CA ARG A 364 -14.04 -19.62 -12.84
C ARG A 364 -14.87 -18.61 -13.64
N GLN A 365 -14.43 -17.36 -13.68
CA GLN A 365 -15.10 -16.29 -14.39
C GLN A 365 -14.16 -15.60 -15.40
N ASP A 366 -14.57 -15.53 -16.66
CA ASP A 366 -13.94 -14.70 -17.69
C ASP A 366 -14.29 -13.22 -17.46
N VAL A 367 -13.25 -12.39 -17.24
CA VAL A 367 -13.41 -10.93 -17.16
C VAL A 367 -13.22 -10.34 -18.57
N PRO A 368 -14.26 -9.76 -19.20
CA PRO A 368 -14.13 -9.31 -20.59
C PRO A 368 -13.10 -8.17 -20.75
N GLU A 369 -12.13 -8.41 -21.64
CA GLU A 369 -10.94 -7.58 -21.95
C GLU A 369 -11.14 -6.07 -21.73
N ALA A 370 -10.33 -5.49 -20.83
CA ALA A 370 -10.53 -4.18 -20.23
C ALA A 370 -10.45 -2.98 -21.20
N GLY A 371 -11.56 -2.67 -21.88
CA GLY A 371 -11.67 -1.55 -22.80
C GLY A 371 -11.64 -0.16 -22.13
N ASP A 372 -10.45 0.44 -22.06
CA ASP A 372 -10.15 1.76 -21.46
C ASP A 372 -10.35 1.83 -19.91
N PHE A 373 -10.23 0.72 -19.17
CA PHE A 373 -10.06 0.75 -17.71
C PHE A 373 -8.57 0.86 -17.33
N GLU A 374 -8.23 1.68 -16.33
CA GLU A 374 -6.87 1.80 -15.80
C GLU A 374 -6.64 0.75 -14.70
N THR A 375 -5.41 0.23 -14.59
CA THR A 375 -5.03 -0.87 -13.68
C THR A 375 -5.45 -0.60 -12.23
N GLY A 376 -6.20 -1.52 -11.63
CA GLY A 376 -6.63 -1.45 -10.21
C GLY A 376 -8.09 -1.05 -9.95
N ASP A 377 -8.95 -1.03 -10.98
CA ASP A 377 -10.41 -0.88 -10.85
C ASP A 377 -11.11 -2.22 -11.18
N VAL A 378 -12.05 -2.65 -10.34
CA VAL A 378 -12.75 -3.95 -10.53
C VAL A 378 -13.92 -3.75 -11.48
N SER A 379 -14.09 -4.64 -12.46
CA SER A 379 -15.26 -4.59 -13.35
C SER A 379 -16.55 -4.64 -12.54
N ASP A 380 -17.43 -3.64 -12.70
CA ASP A 380 -18.81 -3.60 -12.15
C ASP A 380 -19.50 -4.97 -12.31
N VAL A 381 -19.27 -5.63 -13.45
CA VAL A 381 -19.88 -6.94 -13.80
C VAL A 381 -19.37 -8.07 -12.88
N LEU A 382 -18.09 -8.07 -12.50
CA LEU A 382 -17.54 -9.08 -11.59
C LEU A 382 -18.08 -8.89 -10.17
N VAL A 383 -18.26 -7.63 -9.76
CA VAL A 383 -18.87 -7.28 -8.47
C VAL A 383 -20.34 -7.71 -8.46
N ASP A 384 -21.15 -7.26 -9.42
CA ASP A 384 -22.58 -7.58 -9.51
C ASP A 384 -22.82 -9.11 -9.60
N THR A 385 -22.00 -9.86 -10.34
CA THR A 385 -22.15 -11.33 -10.46
C THR A 385 -21.78 -12.08 -9.19
N GLN A 386 -20.68 -11.73 -8.49
CA GLN A 386 -20.33 -12.39 -7.22
C GLN A 386 -21.33 -12.06 -6.09
N LEU A 387 -21.91 -10.86 -6.10
CA LEU A 387 -23.03 -10.52 -5.22
C LEU A 387 -24.32 -11.27 -5.58
N ALA A 388 -24.58 -11.52 -6.86
CA ALA A 388 -25.70 -12.34 -7.32
C ALA A 388 -25.51 -13.82 -6.92
N MET A 389 -24.30 -14.38 -7.05
CA MET A 389 -23.95 -15.72 -6.56
C MET A 389 -24.29 -15.88 -5.06
N GLN A 390 -23.91 -14.91 -4.22
CA GLN A 390 -24.25 -14.92 -2.79
C GLN A 390 -25.78 -14.83 -2.58
N SER A 391 -26.46 -13.94 -3.29
CA SER A 391 -27.92 -13.77 -3.17
C SER A 391 -28.72 -15.00 -3.63
N ILE A 392 -28.20 -15.81 -4.55
CA ILE A 392 -28.80 -17.08 -4.99
C ILE A 392 -28.57 -18.15 -3.91
N GLY A 393 -27.39 -18.17 -3.28
CA GLY A 393 -27.06 -19.07 -2.18
C GLY A 393 -27.97 -18.83 -0.97
N ASP A 394 -28.19 -17.56 -0.62
CA ASP A 394 -29.09 -17.11 0.44
C ASP A 394 -30.59 -17.47 0.22
N GLU A 395 -31.05 -17.67 -1.03
CA GLU A 395 -32.45 -18.02 -1.33
C GLU A 395 -32.69 -19.55 -1.46
N LEU A 396 -31.70 -20.32 -1.90
CA LEU A 396 -31.79 -21.78 -2.03
C LEU A 396 -31.46 -22.53 -0.73
N SER A 397 -30.36 -22.17 -0.08
CA SER A 397 -29.80 -22.92 1.05
C SER A 397 -30.65 -22.73 2.31
N THR A 398 -31.35 -23.79 2.72
CA THR A 398 -32.35 -23.72 3.82
C THR A 398 -31.80 -24.15 5.18
N ASP A 399 -30.83 -25.07 5.20
CA ASP A 399 -30.18 -25.59 6.42
C ASP A 399 -28.64 -25.44 6.40
N ASP A 400 -28.01 -25.25 5.23
CA ASP A 400 -26.58 -24.94 5.05
C ASP A 400 -26.33 -23.41 4.87
N GLU A 401 -25.14 -22.95 5.23
CA GLU A 401 -24.61 -21.60 5.01
C GLU A 401 -23.71 -21.61 3.75
N VAL A 402 -24.01 -20.76 2.76
CA VAL A 402 -23.20 -20.56 1.55
C VAL A 402 -22.43 -19.25 1.67
N ILE A 403 -21.12 -19.30 1.44
CA ILE A 403 -20.21 -18.15 1.52
C ILE A 403 -19.50 -18.01 0.18
N VAL A 404 -19.73 -16.91 -0.52
CA VAL A 404 -18.97 -16.54 -1.73
C VAL A 404 -17.77 -15.69 -1.34
N PHE A 405 -16.57 -16.17 -1.67
CA PHE A 405 -15.29 -15.53 -1.42
C PHE A 405 -14.58 -15.27 -2.76
N GLY A 406 -14.59 -14.02 -3.21
CA GLY A 406 -14.00 -13.60 -4.47
C GLY A 406 -13.70 -12.10 -4.48
N PHE A 407 -12.82 -11.69 -5.40
CA PHE A 407 -12.27 -10.33 -5.41
C PHE A 407 -13.34 -9.23 -5.56
N GLY A 408 -14.39 -9.46 -6.34
CA GLY A 408 -15.51 -8.52 -6.50
C GLY A 408 -16.33 -8.35 -5.22
N ALA A 409 -16.63 -9.46 -4.53
CA ALA A 409 -17.34 -9.43 -3.24
C ALA A 409 -16.52 -8.75 -2.14
N ILE A 410 -15.19 -8.97 -2.12
CA ILE A 410 -14.27 -8.30 -1.19
C ILE A 410 -14.17 -6.80 -1.51
N SER A 411 -14.08 -6.42 -2.78
CA SER A 411 -13.93 -5.03 -3.21
C SER A 411 -15.17 -4.17 -2.88
N GLU A 412 -16.39 -4.66 -3.14
CA GLU A 412 -17.62 -3.97 -2.68
C GLU A 412 -17.65 -3.81 -1.16
N GLU A 413 -17.22 -4.83 -0.39
CA GLU A 413 -17.17 -4.68 1.06
C GLU A 413 -16.15 -3.61 1.52
N ILE A 414 -14.99 -3.52 0.84
CA ILE A 414 -14.00 -2.45 1.06
C ILE A 414 -14.59 -1.08 0.73
N ASP A 415 -15.12 -0.87 -0.49
CA ASP A 415 -15.63 0.43 -0.93
C ASP A 415 -16.86 0.89 -0.15
N ARG A 416 -17.77 -0.03 0.17
CA ARG A 416 -18.89 0.20 1.11
C ARG A 416 -18.37 0.63 2.47
N SER A 417 -17.36 -0.07 3.03
CA SER A 417 -16.75 0.32 4.32
C SER A 417 -16.09 1.70 4.28
N MET A 418 -15.46 2.09 3.16
CA MET A 418 -14.86 3.42 2.96
C MET A 418 -15.94 4.51 2.92
N GLY A 419 -16.98 4.30 2.09
CA GLY A 419 -18.10 5.22 1.92
C GLY A 419 -18.89 5.43 3.22
N GLU A 420 -19.25 4.36 3.91
CA GLU A 420 -19.95 4.42 5.20
C GLU A 420 -19.07 4.99 6.32
N SER A 421 -17.78 4.63 6.37
CA SER A 421 -16.83 5.25 7.32
C SER A 421 -16.74 6.76 7.11
N LEU A 422 -16.69 7.25 5.87
CA LEU A 422 -16.72 8.69 5.58
C LEU A 422 -18.07 9.34 5.98
N ALA A 423 -19.20 8.65 5.73
CA ALA A 423 -20.53 9.11 6.10
C ALA A 423 -20.73 9.22 7.63
N ILE A 424 -20.02 8.40 8.42
CA ILE A 424 -20.02 8.45 9.89
C ILE A 424 -18.99 9.46 10.42
N VAL A 425 -17.71 9.29 10.04
CA VAL A 425 -16.57 10.07 10.55
C VAL A 425 -16.66 11.55 10.15
N GLY A 426 -16.99 11.86 8.89
CA GLY A 426 -17.01 13.24 8.38
C GLY A 426 -17.97 14.16 9.14
N PRO A 427 -19.26 13.79 9.28
CA PRO A 427 -20.23 14.56 10.06
C PRO A 427 -19.92 14.61 11.56
N LEU A 428 -19.40 13.52 12.16
CA LEU A 428 -18.97 13.51 13.56
C LEU A 428 -17.78 14.45 13.80
N ALA A 429 -16.80 14.46 12.90
CA ALA A 429 -15.65 15.35 12.96
C ALA A 429 -16.09 16.81 12.84
N LEU A 430 -16.93 17.14 11.84
CA LEU A 430 -17.48 18.48 11.68
C LEU A 430 -18.32 18.94 12.90
N LEU A 431 -19.12 18.03 13.49
CA LEU A 431 -19.87 18.30 14.71
C LEU A 431 -18.92 18.58 15.90
N PHE A 432 -17.88 17.76 16.07
CA PHE A 432 -16.86 17.96 17.09
C PHE A 432 -16.15 19.30 16.91
N VAL A 433 -15.72 19.65 15.68
CA VAL A 433 -15.14 20.95 15.33
C VAL A 433 -16.05 22.10 15.77
N VAL A 434 -17.32 22.06 15.39
CA VAL A 434 -18.27 23.14 15.70
C VAL A 434 -18.49 23.28 17.21
N VAL A 435 -18.52 22.17 17.97
CA VAL A 435 -18.58 22.17 19.43
C VAL A 435 -17.31 22.74 20.06
N ALA A 436 -16.13 22.30 19.61
CA ALA A 436 -14.82 22.77 20.05
C ALA A 436 -14.66 24.28 19.83
N LEU A 437 -14.90 24.76 18.60
CA LEU A 437 -14.83 26.17 18.25
C LEU A 437 -15.89 26.99 19.00
N ALA A 438 -17.07 26.43 19.29
CA ALA A 438 -18.07 27.10 20.13
C ALA A 438 -17.61 27.29 21.58
N ILE A 439 -16.95 26.29 22.17
CA ILE A 439 -16.38 26.34 23.53
C ILE A 439 -15.21 27.33 23.61
N ALA A 440 -14.36 27.35 22.58
CA ALA A 440 -13.18 28.21 22.48
C ALA A 440 -13.54 29.67 22.15
N TYR A 441 -14.15 29.92 20.99
CA TYR A 441 -14.38 31.28 20.48
C TYR A 441 -15.61 31.97 21.08
N ARG A 442 -16.69 31.23 21.38
CA ARG A 442 -17.93 31.79 21.97
C ARG A 442 -18.50 32.96 21.14
N ASP A 443 -18.33 32.86 19.82
CA ASP A 443 -18.75 33.86 18.85
C ASP A 443 -19.02 33.21 17.48
N LEU A 444 -20.23 33.42 16.94
CA LEU A 444 -20.70 32.72 15.75
C LEU A 444 -19.87 33.02 14.50
N LEU A 445 -19.35 34.23 14.33
CA LEU A 445 -18.59 34.58 13.13
C LEU A 445 -17.16 34.05 13.19
N ASP A 446 -16.55 34.01 14.38
CA ASP A 446 -15.23 33.40 14.55
C ASP A 446 -15.31 31.87 14.37
N ILE A 447 -16.42 31.22 14.75
CA ILE A 447 -16.70 29.80 14.45
C ILE A 447 -16.89 29.57 12.96
N LEU A 448 -17.72 30.37 12.29
CA LEU A 448 -17.96 30.26 10.85
C LEU A 448 -16.69 30.52 10.03
N LEU A 449 -15.83 31.45 10.45
CA LEU A 449 -14.51 31.67 9.85
C LEU A 449 -13.56 30.48 10.05
N GLY A 450 -13.55 29.88 11.26
CA GLY A 450 -12.79 28.66 11.51
C GLY A 450 -13.23 27.50 10.61
N THR A 451 -14.54 27.26 10.55
CA THR A 451 -15.15 26.20 9.72
C THR A 451 -14.91 26.45 8.23
N ALA A 452 -15.08 27.68 7.74
CA ALA A 452 -14.80 28.03 6.35
C ALA A 452 -13.31 27.92 5.98
N GLY A 453 -12.40 28.17 6.93
CA GLY A 453 -10.97 27.93 6.76
C GLY A 453 -10.65 26.45 6.62
N ILE A 454 -11.26 25.59 7.45
CA ILE A 454 -11.13 24.12 7.35
C ILE A 454 -11.60 23.63 5.98
N PHE A 455 -12.79 24.04 5.52
CA PHE A 455 -13.27 23.68 4.17
C PHE A 455 -12.32 24.16 3.06
N ALA A 456 -11.73 25.35 3.20
CA ALA A 456 -10.73 25.82 2.24
C ALA A 456 -9.44 24.97 2.27
N VAL A 457 -9.00 24.47 3.44
CA VAL A 457 -7.84 23.57 3.54
C VAL A 457 -8.13 22.24 2.86
N LEU A 458 -9.31 21.65 3.08
CA LEU A 458 -9.73 20.42 2.41
C LEU A 458 -9.81 20.61 0.89
N ILE A 459 -10.36 21.73 0.40
CA ILE A 459 -10.40 22.08 -1.03
C ILE A 459 -8.98 22.23 -1.63
N TRP A 460 -7.99 22.72 -0.86
CA TRP A 460 -6.61 22.75 -1.34
C TRP A 460 -5.94 21.38 -1.32
N THR A 461 -6.32 20.50 -0.39
CA THR A 461 -5.75 19.15 -0.23
C THR A 461 -6.26 18.22 -1.33
N PHE A 462 -7.58 18.05 -1.43
CA PHE A 462 -8.21 17.28 -2.51
C PHE A 462 -8.01 17.95 -3.88
N GLY A 463 -7.89 19.28 -3.92
CA GLY A 463 -7.55 19.98 -5.14
C GLY A 463 -6.13 19.71 -5.62
N PHE A 464 -5.16 19.55 -4.70
CA PHE A 464 -3.81 19.11 -5.04
C PHE A 464 -3.77 17.65 -5.49
N MET A 465 -4.49 16.77 -4.78
CA MET A 465 -4.61 15.33 -5.05
C MET A 465 -4.95 15.05 -6.52
N GLY A 466 -6.07 15.60 -7.01
CA GLY A 466 -6.47 15.46 -8.41
C GLY A 466 -5.72 16.35 -9.42
N TRP A 467 -4.87 17.28 -8.95
CA TRP A 467 -3.87 17.93 -9.80
C TRP A 467 -2.56 17.13 -9.90
N ALA A 468 -2.38 16.12 -9.06
CA ALA A 468 -1.18 15.28 -8.97
C ALA A 468 -1.38 13.87 -9.54
N GLY A 469 -2.63 13.42 -9.76
CA GLY A 469 -2.95 12.04 -10.14
C GLY A 469 -2.91 11.07 -8.97
N ILE A 470 -3.12 11.55 -7.75
CA ILE A 470 -3.11 10.74 -6.52
C ILE A 470 -4.53 10.25 -6.25
N GLN A 471 -4.70 8.93 -6.17
CA GLN A 471 -6.01 8.28 -5.96
C GLN A 471 -6.46 8.35 -4.50
N PHE A 472 -7.78 8.32 -4.25
CA PHE A 472 -8.34 8.29 -2.89
C PHE A 472 -8.58 6.85 -2.40
N ASN A 473 -7.61 6.32 -1.66
CA ASN A 473 -7.68 5.03 -0.95
C ASN A 473 -8.09 5.17 0.55
N GLN A 474 -8.18 4.03 1.25
CA GLN A 474 -8.59 3.90 2.66
C GLN A 474 -7.80 4.83 3.60
N ILE A 475 -6.48 4.97 3.37
CA ILE A 475 -5.56 5.74 4.22
C ILE A 475 -5.90 7.24 4.19
N PHE A 476 -6.41 7.76 3.07
CA PHE A 476 -6.76 9.17 2.96
C PHE A 476 -8.01 9.58 3.77
N ILE A 477 -8.81 8.63 4.27
CA ILE A 477 -9.93 8.91 5.21
C ILE A 477 -9.42 9.59 6.50
N ALA A 478 -8.16 9.33 6.90
CA ALA A 478 -7.53 9.98 8.04
C ALA A 478 -7.17 11.46 7.79
N VAL A 479 -6.89 11.86 6.54
CA VAL A 479 -6.35 13.19 6.21
C VAL A 479 -7.31 14.34 6.53
N PRO A 480 -8.63 14.29 6.24
CA PRO A 480 -9.56 15.32 6.64
C PRO A 480 -9.58 15.57 8.15
N VAL A 481 -9.53 14.50 8.96
CA VAL A 481 -9.57 14.56 10.43
C VAL A 481 -8.29 15.17 11.01
N LEU A 482 -7.14 14.75 10.46
CA LEU A 482 -5.81 15.28 10.75
C LEU A 482 -5.71 16.79 10.47
N LEU A 483 -6.15 17.20 9.27
CA LEU A 483 -6.11 18.61 8.85
C LEU A 483 -7.13 19.47 9.60
N ILE A 484 -8.27 18.89 10.00
CA ILE A 484 -9.23 19.50 10.93
C ILE A 484 -8.56 19.89 12.25
N GLY A 485 -7.82 18.97 12.89
CA GLY A 485 -7.17 19.23 14.18
C GLY A 485 -6.14 20.37 14.09
N LEU A 486 -5.19 20.24 13.16
CA LEU A 486 -4.12 21.23 12.96
C LEU A 486 -4.64 22.62 12.53
N SER A 487 -5.68 22.66 11.71
CA SER A 487 -6.36 23.91 11.32
C SER A 487 -6.94 24.65 12.53
N ILE A 488 -7.54 23.92 13.47
CA ILE A 488 -8.11 24.48 14.70
C ILE A 488 -7.00 25.04 15.59
N ASP A 489 -5.87 24.34 15.72
CA ASP A 489 -4.73 24.77 16.52
C ASP A 489 -4.17 26.12 16.03
N TYR A 490 -3.90 26.24 14.72
CA TYR A 490 -3.41 27.48 14.11
C TYR A 490 -4.41 28.64 14.29
N ALA A 491 -5.70 28.35 14.08
CA ALA A 491 -6.78 29.32 14.25
C ALA A 491 -6.90 29.81 15.70
N ILE A 492 -6.87 28.91 16.69
CA ILE A 492 -6.90 29.24 18.12
C ILE A 492 -5.70 30.09 18.49
N HIS A 493 -4.49 29.69 18.11
CA HIS A 493 -3.27 30.41 18.47
C HIS A 493 -3.25 31.85 17.95
N ILE A 494 -3.69 32.10 16.71
CA ILE A 494 -3.76 33.44 16.12
C ILE A 494 -4.95 34.24 16.72
N PHE A 495 -6.15 33.65 16.81
CA PHE A 495 -7.34 34.37 17.28
C PHE A 495 -7.28 34.72 18.77
N MET A 496 -6.73 33.85 19.62
CA MET A 496 -6.59 34.14 21.05
C MET A 496 -5.54 35.23 21.31
N ARG A 497 -4.40 35.21 20.59
CA ARG A 497 -3.39 36.27 20.67
C ARG A 497 -3.94 37.62 20.18
N HIS A 498 -4.70 37.61 19.08
CA HIS A 498 -5.39 38.81 18.59
C HIS A 498 -6.39 39.35 19.63
N ARG A 499 -7.18 38.49 20.28
CA ARG A 499 -8.11 38.89 21.35
C ARG A 499 -7.40 39.48 22.56
N GLU A 500 -6.36 38.81 23.06
CA GLU A 500 -5.49 39.30 24.14
C GLU A 500 -4.98 40.72 23.83
N GLN A 501 -4.47 40.94 22.61
CA GLN A 501 -3.95 42.23 22.18
C GLN A 501 -5.03 43.31 21.98
N ARG A 502 -6.30 42.93 21.75
CA ARG A 502 -7.46 43.84 21.70
C ARG A 502 -8.04 44.17 23.09
N GLU A 503 -7.66 43.43 24.13
CA GLU A 503 -8.02 43.70 25.53
C GLU A 503 -6.95 44.49 26.29
N ALA A 504 -5.70 44.46 25.84
CA ALA A 504 -4.62 45.27 26.40
C ALA A 504 -4.89 46.78 26.29
N ASP A 505 -4.71 47.51 27.39
CA ASP A 505 -4.91 48.96 27.46
C ASP A 505 -3.98 49.72 26.50
N GLY A 506 -4.55 50.72 25.81
CA GLY A 506 -3.87 51.54 24.79
C GLY A 506 -4.34 51.31 23.35
N TYR A 507 -4.92 50.14 23.03
CA TYR A 507 -5.37 49.79 21.66
C TYR A 507 -6.83 50.22 21.38
N ALA A 508 -7.21 51.42 21.83
CA ALA A 508 -8.60 51.88 21.89
C ALA A 508 -9.03 52.85 20.76
N GLU A 509 -8.10 53.44 20.02
CA GLU A 509 -8.40 54.44 18.98
C GLU A 509 -7.93 54.00 17.58
N GLY A 510 -8.81 54.15 16.59
CA GLY A 510 -8.48 53.99 15.17
C GLY A 510 -8.04 52.59 14.76
N ASP A 511 -6.75 52.42 14.48
CA ASP A 511 -6.12 51.27 13.81
C ASP A 511 -5.95 50.02 14.71
N GLY A 512 -6.70 49.96 15.82
CA GLY A 512 -6.54 48.94 16.86
C GLY A 512 -6.78 47.50 16.39
N ILE A 513 -7.63 47.26 15.38
CA ILE A 513 -7.94 45.91 14.87
C ILE A 513 -6.75 45.37 14.06
N ARG A 514 -6.29 46.13 13.04
CA ARG A 514 -5.17 45.72 12.19
C ARG A 514 -3.90 45.58 13.00
N ARG A 515 -3.53 46.59 13.80
CA ARG A 515 -2.34 46.56 14.67
C ARG A 515 -2.36 45.39 15.66
N ALA A 516 -3.51 45.05 16.25
CA ALA A 516 -3.62 43.88 17.13
C ALA A 516 -3.48 42.56 16.37
N MET A 517 -3.95 42.47 15.11
CA MET A 517 -3.71 41.30 14.26
C MET A 517 -2.25 41.21 13.80
N THR A 518 -1.59 42.33 13.50
CA THR A 518 -0.16 42.34 13.13
C THR A 518 0.69 41.79 14.29
N VAL A 519 0.46 42.27 15.51
CA VAL A 519 1.14 41.76 16.72
C VAL A 519 0.73 40.31 17.03
N GLY A 520 -0.49 39.90 16.69
CA GLY A 520 -0.93 38.50 16.78
C GLY A 520 -0.13 37.57 15.85
N LEU A 521 -0.10 37.90 14.56
CA LEU A 521 0.61 37.15 13.53
C LEU A 521 2.12 37.15 13.74
N THR A 522 2.74 38.29 14.08
CA THR A 522 4.18 38.32 14.42
C THR A 522 4.48 37.54 15.70
N GLY A 523 3.67 37.70 16.75
CA GLY A 523 3.96 37.16 18.08
C GLY A 523 3.77 35.65 18.24
N VAL A 524 3.07 34.99 17.31
CA VAL A 524 2.84 33.53 17.36
C VAL A 524 3.17 32.85 16.02
N GLY A 525 3.06 33.55 14.89
CA GLY A 525 3.32 32.99 13.55
C GLY A 525 4.74 32.48 13.34
N VAL A 526 5.75 33.02 14.05
CA VAL A 526 7.12 32.48 14.01
C VAL A 526 7.17 31.05 14.53
N ALA A 527 6.54 30.79 15.69
CA ALA A 527 6.44 29.45 16.24
C ALA A 527 5.58 28.54 15.34
N LEU A 528 4.45 29.04 14.82
CA LEU A 528 3.60 28.27 13.90
C LEU A 528 4.33 27.87 12.61
N VAL A 529 5.22 28.71 12.07
CA VAL A 529 6.07 28.35 10.92
C VAL A 529 7.03 27.21 11.26
N TRP A 530 7.64 27.20 12.46
CA TRP A 530 8.52 26.10 12.86
C TRP A 530 7.72 24.82 13.10
N VAL A 531 6.55 24.93 13.74
CA VAL A 531 5.61 23.81 13.91
C VAL A 531 5.22 23.23 12.57
N THR A 532 4.75 24.05 11.63
CA THR A 532 4.39 23.61 10.26
C THR A 532 5.57 22.89 9.61
N ALA A 533 6.79 23.44 9.69
CA ALA A 533 7.97 22.82 9.13
C ALA A 533 8.33 21.49 9.80
N THR A 534 8.31 21.39 11.14
CA THR A 534 8.58 20.12 11.83
C THR A 534 7.50 19.07 11.60
N THR A 535 6.24 19.47 11.44
CA THR A 535 5.16 18.55 11.07
C THR A 535 5.36 18.05 9.63
N VAL A 536 5.63 18.95 8.68
CA VAL A 536 5.95 18.59 7.29
C VAL A 536 7.18 17.67 7.20
N PHE A 537 8.23 17.88 8.00
CA PHE A 537 9.37 16.94 8.04
C PHE A 537 9.04 15.57 8.66
N GLY A 538 7.94 15.44 9.40
CA GLY A 538 7.40 14.15 9.83
C GLY A 538 6.59 13.44 8.76
N PHE A 539 5.71 14.16 8.06
CA PHE A 539 4.95 13.54 6.96
C PHE A 539 5.82 13.24 5.73
N LEU A 540 6.74 14.15 5.35
CA LEU A 540 7.68 13.90 4.25
C LEU A 540 8.79 12.87 4.57
N SER A 541 8.92 12.38 5.81
CA SER A 541 9.82 11.23 6.04
C SER A 541 9.24 9.91 5.53
N ASN A 542 7.94 9.88 5.21
CA ASN A 542 7.30 8.72 4.60
C ASN A 542 7.69 8.52 3.12
N LEU A 543 8.31 9.53 2.48
CA LEU A 543 9.01 9.43 1.17
C LEU A 543 10.26 8.52 1.19
N VAL A 544 10.42 7.73 2.26
CA VAL A 544 11.49 6.75 2.45
C VAL A 544 10.93 5.31 2.40
N SER A 545 9.60 5.16 2.41
CA SER A 545 8.90 3.91 2.09
C SER A 545 9.00 3.64 0.59
N PRO A 546 9.22 2.39 0.14
CA PRO A 546 9.03 2.02 -1.27
C PRO A 546 7.54 2.18 -1.64
N VAL A 547 6.65 1.61 -0.82
CA VAL A 547 5.20 1.58 -0.99
C VAL A 547 4.59 2.96 -1.22
N ALA A 548 3.90 3.14 -2.36
CA ALA A 548 3.45 4.44 -2.86
C ALA A 548 2.38 5.15 -1.99
N PRO A 549 1.28 4.50 -1.54
CA PRO A 549 0.28 5.11 -0.65
C PRO A 549 0.88 5.79 0.60
N ILE A 550 1.95 5.22 1.15
CA ILE A 550 2.66 5.76 2.32
C ILE A 550 3.43 7.03 1.95
N GLN A 551 4.09 7.05 0.79
CA GLN A 551 4.72 8.24 0.21
C GLN A 551 3.69 9.36 -0.03
N GLU A 552 2.61 9.04 -0.73
CA GLU A 552 1.56 9.98 -1.14
C GLU A 552 0.80 10.56 0.05
N PHE A 553 0.44 9.74 1.04
CA PHE A 553 -0.13 10.21 2.31
C PHE A 553 0.79 11.22 2.99
N GLY A 554 2.11 11.00 2.93
CA GLY A 554 3.13 11.95 3.37
C GLY A 554 3.11 13.29 2.60
N VAL A 555 2.99 13.24 1.27
CA VAL A 555 2.94 14.43 0.39
C VAL A 555 1.63 15.20 0.57
N VAL A 556 0.48 14.54 0.41
CA VAL A 556 -0.87 15.15 0.49
C VAL A 556 -1.10 15.76 1.87
N SER A 557 -0.74 15.04 2.96
CA SER A 557 -0.81 15.60 4.32
C SER A 557 0.08 16.83 4.45
N SER A 558 1.31 16.80 3.92
CA SER A 558 2.22 17.96 3.95
C SER A 558 1.68 19.16 3.18
N VAL A 559 1.07 18.96 2.01
CA VAL A 559 0.40 20.02 1.24
C VAL A 559 -0.80 20.58 2.02
N GLY A 560 -1.60 19.73 2.66
CA GLY A 560 -2.68 20.15 3.54
C GLY A 560 -2.21 20.96 4.75
N ILE A 561 -1.09 20.57 5.37
CA ILE A 561 -0.48 21.26 6.53
C ILE A 561 0.08 22.64 6.13
N VAL A 562 0.72 22.75 4.97
CA VAL A 562 1.15 24.04 4.40
C VAL A 562 -0.06 24.90 4.02
N SER A 563 -1.11 24.29 3.45
CA SER A 563 -2.36 24.97 3.12
C SER A 563 -3.06 25.51 4.38
N ALA A 564 -3.05 24.76 5.49
CA ALA A 564 -3.53 25.23 6.79
C ALA A 564 -2.75 26.44 7.29
N LEU A 565 -1.41 26.46 7.18
CA LEU A 565 -0.61 27.64 7.53
C LEU A 565 -0.95 28.85 6.65
N LEU A 566 -1.11 28.65 5.34
CA LEU A 566 -1.46 29.74 4.41
C LEU A 566 -2.88 30.27 4.66
N ILE A 567 -3.86 29.40 4.85
CA ILE A 567 -5.26 29.77 5.03
C ILE A 567 -5.48 30.42 6.41
N PHE A 568 -4.94 29.85 7.49
CA PHE A 568 -5.08 30.42 8.83
C PHE A 568 -4.08 31.52 9.16
N GLY A 569 -2.97 31.64 8.42
CA GLY A 569 -2.01 32.75 8.53
C GLY A 569 -2.32 33.95 7.63
N VAL A 570 -3.00 33.76 6.49
CA VAL A 570 -3.27 34.83 5.49
C VAL A 570 -4.76 35.06 5.27
N LEU A 571 -5.50 34.07 4.76
CA LEU A 571 -6.89 34.25 4.31
C LEU A 571 -7.84 34.57 5.48
N ILE A 572 -7.85 33.72 6.50
CA ILE A 572 -8.76 33.84 7.65
C ILE A 572 -8.48 35.07 8.51
N PRO A 573 -7.21 35.46 8.80
CA PRO A 573 -6.90 36.73 9.47
C PRO A 573 -7.32 37.96 8.66
N ALA A 574 -7.11 37.96 7.34
CA ALA A 574 -7.53 39.07 6.48
C ALA A 574 -9.06 39.19 6.41
N LEU A 575 -9.79 38.07 6.29
CA LEU A 575 -11.25 38.04 6.38
C LEU A 575 -11.74 38.55 7.74
N LYS A 576 -11.11 38.13 8.84
CA LYS A 576 -11.48 38.57 10.20
C LYS A 576 -11.30 40.07 10.40
N ILE A 577 -10.22 40.67 9.88
CA ILE A 577 -10.01 42.13 9.91
C ILE A 577 -11.17 42.86 9.22
N GLU A 578 -11.47 42.49 7.97
CA GLU A 578 -12.49 43.18 7.17
C GLU A 578 -13.89 43.02 7.76
N LEU A 579 -14.21 41.85 8.32
CA LEU A 579 -15.49 41.59 8.98
C LEU A 579 -15.61 42.31 10.32
N ASP A 580 -14.56 42.32 11.15
CA ASP A 580 -14.59 43.01 12.44
C ASP A 580 -14.65 44.54 12.26
N GLU A 581 -13.92 45.10 11.28
CA GLU A 581 -14.02 46.52 10.91
C GLU A 581 -15.39 46.90 10.36
N LEU A 582 -15.97 46.09 9.46
CA LEU A 582 -17.29 46.34 8.88
C LEU A 582 -18.39 46.30 9.95
N LEU A 583 -18.32 45.35 10.89
CA LEU A 583 -19.32 45.17 11.95
C LEU A 583 -19.17 46.18 13.09
N GLU A 584 -17.97 46.53 13.51
CA GLU A 584 -17.75 47.63 14.47
C GLU A 584 -18.07 48.99 13.83
N GLY A 585 -17.84 49.16 12.53
CA GLY A 585 -18.32 50.30 11.74
C GLY A 585 -19.86 50.39 11.64
N TRP A 586 -20.58 49.28 11.85
CA TRP A 586 -22.04 49.23 12.01
C TRP A 586 -22.50 49.28 13.47
N GLY A 587 -21.59 49.37 14.43
CA GLY A 587 -21.87 49.50 15.87
C GLY A 587 -22.01 48.19 16.64
N PHE A 588 -21.67 47.04 16.06
CA PHE A 588 -21.62 45.76 16.76
C PHE A 588 -20.24 45.57 17.41
N ASN A 589 -20.17 45.57 18.76
CA ASN A 589 -18.91 45.32 19.47
C ASN A 589 -18.44 43.87 19.28
N ARG A 590 -17.25 43.66 18.69
CA ARG A 590 -16.65 42.34 18.43
C ARG A 590 -15.57 41.97 19.47
N LYS A 591 -15.27 42.82 20.48
CA LYS A 591 -14.32 42.48 21.54
C LYS A 591 -14.84 41.30 22.39
N LYS A 592 -13.99 40.29 22.58
CA LYS A 592 -14.26 39.05 23.33
C LYS A 592 -12.99 38.63 24.07
N ARG A 593 -13.15 38.09 25.29
CA ARG A 593 -12.00 37.57 26.05
C ARG A 593 -11.32 36.42 25.32
N ALA A 594 -9.99 36.39 25.42
CA ALA A 594 -9.23 35.20 25.04
C ALA A 594 -9.60 33.99 25.92
N PHE A 595 -9.37 32.79 25.37
CA PHE A 595 -9.42 31.52 26.10
C PHE A 595 -8.12 31.32 26.87
N GLY A 596 -8.13 30.52 27.94
CA GLY A 596 -6.97 30.28 28.81
C GLY A 596 -6.60 31.44 29.75
N THR A 597 -6.73 32.70 29.30
CA THR A 597 -6.40 33.87 30.14
C THR A 597 -7.42 34.08 31.27
N GLY A 598 -6.93 34.42 32.48
CA GLY A 598 -7.76 34.81 33.64
C GLY A 598 -7.73 33.88 34.87
N GLY A 599 -6.82 32.89 34.92
CA GLY A 599 -6.52 32.12 36.14
C GLY A 599 -7.57 31.09 36.60
N GLY A 600 -7.29 30.43 37.73
CA GLY A 600 -8.13 29.41 38.35
C GLY A 600 -7.65 27.97 38.12
N ARG A 601 -8.52 26.99 38.44
CA ARG A 601 -8.16 25.57 38.70
C ARG A 601 -7.33 24.85 37.63
N PHE A 602 -7.44 25.23 36.36
CA PHE A 602 -6.60 24.68 35.29
C PHE A 602 -5.17 25.24 35.32
N SER A 603 -5.00 26.54 35.58
CA SER A 603 -3.71 27.18 35.80
C SER A 603 -3.02 26.61 37.05
N ASP A 604 -3.79 26.40 38.13
CA ASP A 604 -3.32 25.76 39.36
C ASP A 604 -2.72 24.36 39.06
N VAL A 605 -3.42 23.55 38.26
CA VAL A 605 -2.95 22.21 37.85
C VAL A 605 -1.72 22.28 36.95
N LEU A 606 -1.71 23.12 35.91
CA LEU A 606 -0.57 23.30 35.01
C LEU A 606 0.70 23.75 35.76
N SER A 607 0.55 24.61 36.77
CA SER A 607 1.67 25.06 37.61
C SER A 607 2.44 23.92 38.30
N THR A 608 1.80 22.75 38.47
CA THR A 608 2.43 21.54 39.03
C THR A 608 3.68 21.14 38.26
N GLY A 609 3.71 21.30 36.93
CA GLY A 609 4.89 21.02 36.10
C GLY A 609 6.10 21.85 36.50
N ALA A 610 5.93 23.17 36.58
CA ALA A 610 6.97 24.10 37.03
C ALA A 610 7.38 23.86 38.51
N ILE A 611 6.43 23.52 39.39
CA ILE A 611 6.70 23.19 40.80
C ILE A 611 7.53 21.90 40.92
N LEU A 612 7.24 20.87 40.12
CA LEU A 612 8.02 19.62 40.08
C LEU A 612 9.42 19.87 39.51
N ALA A 613 9.53 20.66 38.43
CA ALA A 613 10.81 21.07 37.85
C ALA A 613 11.69 21.89 38.81
N ARG A 614 11.10 22.74 39.67
CA ARG A 614 11.84 23.45 40.73
C ARG A 614 12.29 22.50 41.86
N LYS A 615 11.50 21.48 42.19
CA LYS A 615 11.69 20.66 43.39
C LYS A 615 12.52 19.39 43.18
N ALA A 616 12.37 18.73 42.02
CA ALA A 616 12.96 17.42 41.76
C ALA A 616 13.19 17.12 40.26
N PRO A 617 13.82 18.01 39.46
CA PRO A 617 13.87 17.89 38.00
C PRO A 617 14.55 16.59 37.53
N VAL A 618 15.64 16.20 38.18
CA VAL A 618 16.35 14.93 37.89
C VAL A 618 15.47 13.71 38.17
N ALA A 619 14.59 13.76 39.18
CA ALA A 619 13.71 12.63 39.49
C ALA A 619 12.58 12.48 38.44
N ILE A 620 12.05 13.59 37.92
CA ILE A 620 11.08 13.57 36.81
C ILE A 620 11.70 12.94 35.56
N ILE A 621 12.91 13.38 35.20
CA ILE A 621 13.64 12.84 34.04
C ILE A 621 13.96 11.35 34.23
N LEU A 622 14.41 10.92 35.42
CA LEU A 622 14.65 9.49 35.70
C LEU A 622 13.38 8.65 35.65
N VAL A 623 12.23 9.16 36.11
CA VAL A 623 10.95 8.46 35.97
C VAL A 623 10.53 8.37 34.51
N ALA A 624 10.63 9.46 33.74
CA ALA A 624 10.32 9.46 32.31
C ALA A 624 11.20 8.46 31.53
N LEU A 625 12.50 8.43 31.80
CA LEU A 625 13.44 7.47 31.21
C LEU A 625 13.16 6.02 31.62
N VAL A 626 12.66 5.75 32.83
CA VAL A 626 12.25 4.40 33.25
C VAL A 626 10.96 3.97 32.56
N ILE A 627 10.00 4.88 32.37
CA ILE A 627 8.76 4.60 31.62
C ILE A 627 9.09 4.35 30.15
N SER A 628 9.96 5.15 29.51
CA SER A 628 10.42 4.88 28.14
C SER A 628 11.26 3.60 28.03
N ALA A 629 12.14 3.29 29.00
CA ALA A 629 12.86 2.02 28.99
C ALA A 629 11.91 0.81 29.06
N GLY A 630 10.84 0.89 29.85
CA GLY A 630 9.78 -0.11 29.86
C GLY A 630 8.97 -0.14 28.55
N GLY A 631 8.62 1.04 28.03
CA GLY A 631 7.81 1.18 26.81
C GLY A 631 8.54 0.77 25.53
N ALA A 632 9.85 0.95 25.45
CA ALA A 632 10.67 0.43 24.34
C ALA A 632 10.81 -1.11 24.41
N ILE A 633 10.95 -1.69 25.61
CA ILE A 633 10.99 -3.16 25.79
C ILE A 633 9.62 -3.79 25.49
N ALA A 634 8.53 -3.11 25.84
CA ALA A 634 7.18 -3.51 25.45
C ALA A 634 6.93 -3.33 23.94
N GLY A 635 7.41 -2.22 23.36
CA GLY A 635 7.32 -1.92 21.93
C GLY A 635 8.02 -2.95 21.04
N SER A 636 9.15 -3.50 21.48
CA SER A 636 9.84 -4.60 20.77
C SER A 636 9.25 -5.99 21.05
N GLN A 637 7.96 -6.04 21.43
CA GLN A 637 7.13 -7.23 21.61
C GLN A 637 5.69 -6.94 21.12
N VAL A 638 5.49 -5.88 20.34
CA VAL A 638 4.24 -5.65 19.61
C VAL A 638 4.30 -6.50 18.35
N ASP A 639 3.23 -7.25 18.11
CA ASP A 639 3.07 -8.12 16.95
C ASP A 639 2.90 -7.26 15.69
N THR A 640 3.55 -7.62 14.59
CA THR A 640 3.40 -6.95 13.28
C THR A 640 2.23 -7.57 12.52
N SER A 641 1.53 -6.75 11.73
CA SER A 641 0.37 -7.13 10.94
C SER A 641 0.37 -6.22 9.71
N PHE A 642 0.51 -6.79 8.52
CA PHE A 642 0.61 -6.05 7.26
C PHE A 642 -0.09 -6.86 6.17
N GLU A 643 -1.30 -7.29 6.49
CA GLU A 643 -2.10 -8.25 5.73
C GLU A 643 -3.43 -7.60 5.31
N ASP A 644 -4.05 -8.12 4.26
CA ASP A 644 -5.23 -7.52 3.64
C ASP A 644 -6.42 -7.43 4.63
N GLU A 645 -6.51 -8.36 5.58
CA GLU A 645 -7.51 -8.39 6.63
C GLU A 645 -7.43 -7.23 7.66
N ASP A 646 -6.33 -6.48 7.70
CA ASP A 646 -6.24 -5.21 8.45
C ASP A 646 -7.02 -4.08 7.74
N PHE A 647 -7.20 -4.19 6.41
CA PHE A 647 -7.99 -3.28 5.57
C PHE A 647 -9.45 -3.71 5.38
N LEU A 648 -9.79 -4.96 5.72
CA LEU A 648 -11.19 -5.42 5.80
C LEU A 648 -11.90 -4.88 7.05
N ALA A 649 -13.23 -4.88 7.02
CA ALA A 649 -14.07 -4.33 8.09
C ALA A 649 -14.50 -5.40 9.12
N ASP A 650 -14.40 -5.07 10.41
CA ASP A 650 -15.06 -5.84 11.48
C ASP A 650 -16.57 -5.53 11.50
N ASP A 651 -17.41 -6.53 11.83
CA ASP A 651 -18.87 -6.35 11.94
C ASP A 651 -19.28 -5.23 12.93
N PRO A 652 -20.00 -4.17 12.48
CA PRO A 652 -20.24 -2.99 13.30
C PRO A 652 -21.17 -3.30 14.49
N PRO A 653 -20.78 -2.99 15.75
CA PRO A 653 -21.52 -3.44 16.91
C PRO A 653 -22.98 -2.95 16.95
N ASP A 654 -23.91 -3.80 17.42
CA ASP A 654 -25.37 -3.59 17.63
C ASP A 654 -25.88 -2.13 17.64
N TRP A 655 -25.24 -1.27 18.44
CA TRP A 655 -25.66 0.12 18.64
C TRP A 655 -25.55 0.98 17.36
N MET A 656 -24.65 0.62 16.45
CA MET A 656 -24.43 1.30 15.17
C MET A 656 -25.47 0.84 14.13
N LYS A 657 -25.75 -0.47 14.06
CA LYS A 657 -26.88 -1.04 13.28
C LYS A 657 -28.27 -0.52 13.73
N ASN A 658 -28.36 0.09 14.91
CA ASN A 658 -29.56 0.78 15.43
C ASN A 658 -29.65 2.29 15.07
N LEU A 659 -28.78 2.81 14.20
CA LEU A 659 -28.87 4.17 13.65
C LEU A 659 -30.01 4.30 12.61
N PRO A 660 -30.36 5.52 12.17
CA PRO A 660 -31.32 5.70 11.07
C PRO A 660 -30.75 5.23 9.74
N ASP A 661 -31.59 4.62 8.90
CA ASP A 661 -31.31 3.89 7.65
C ASP A 661 -30.44 4.62 6.59
N ALA A 662 -30.11 5.90 6.77
CA ALA A 662 -29.24 6.69 5.89
C ALA A 662 -27.82 6.93 6.46
N ILE A 663 -27.53 6.39 7.65
CA ILE A 663 -26.22 6.38 8.35
C ILE A 663 -26.07 5.14 9.26
N ALA A 664 -26.94 4.14 9.11
CA ALA A 664 -26.73 2.82 9.71
C ALA A 664 -25.83 2.05 8.76
N PRO A 665 -24.77 1.40 9.26
CA PRO A 665 -23.86 0.65 8.40
C PRO A 665 -24.49 -0.67 7.97
N GLY A 666 -23.91 -1.26 6.92
CA GLY A 666 -24.18 -2.66 6.54
C GLY A 666 -23.75 -3.67 7.61
N ASP A 667 -24.07 -4.94 7.35
CA ASP A 667 -23.39 -6.08 7.95
C ASP A 667 -22.07 -6.32 7.20
N TYR A 668 -21.06 -6.87 7.88
CA TYR A 668 -19.71 -7.09 7.31
C TYR A 668 -19.22 -8.49 7.65
N SER A 669 -18.70 -9.21 6.65
CA SER A 669 -18.36 -10.64 6.76
C SER A 669 -17.12 -11.08 6.00
N ALA A 670 -16.64 -10.31 5.01
CA ALA A 670 -15.51 -10.70 4.16
C ALA A 670 -14.27 -11.08 4.98
N LYS A 671 -14.01 -10.36 6.10
CA LYS A 671 -12.94 -10.69 7.02
C LYS A 671 -13.14 -12.01 7.77
N ALA A 672 -14.32 -12.25 8.34
CA ALA A 672 -14.61 -13.49 9.05
C ALA A 672 -14.60 -14.70 8.10
N ASN A 673 -14.97 -14.46 6.84
CA ASN A 673 -14.90 -15.45 5.77
C ASN A 673 -13.44 -15.71 5.36
N PHE A 674 -12.61 -14.68 5.23
CA PHE A 674 -11.16 -14.78 5.00
C PHE A 674 -10.48 -15.58 6.12
N GLU A 675 -10.69 -15.19 7.39
CA GLU A 675 -10.18 -15.91 8.58
C GLU A 675 -10.61 -17.40 8.54
N TYR A 676 -11.88 -17.68 8.21
CA TYR A 676 -12.41 -19.05 8.16
C TYR A 676 -11.85 -19.89 7.01
N VAL A 677 -11.80 -19.35 5.78
CA VAL A 677 -11.23 -20.03 4.61
C VAL A 677 -9.75 -20.32 4.87
N ASN A 678 -9.00 -19.35 5.41
CA ASN A 678 -7.57 -19.48 5.66
C ASN A 678 -7.21 -20.44 6.82
N GLU A 679 -8.07 -20.57 7.84
CA GLU A 679 -7.89 -21.59 8.90
C GLU A 679 -8.26 -23.00 8.43
N ASN A 680 -9.25 -23.15 7.53
CA ASN A 680 -9.89 -24.44 7.27
C ASN A 680 -9.57 -25.09 5.92
N PHE A 681 -9.30 -24.34 4.84
CA PHE A 681 -9.10 -24.88 3.48
C PHE A 681 -7.69 -24.67 2.94
N VAL A 682 -7.31 -25.41 1.90
CA VAL A 682 -6.16 -25.07 1.06
C VAL A 682 -6.59 -23.92 0.14
N ARG A 683 -5.88 -22.79 0.20
CA ARG A 683 -6.11 -21.63 -0.65
C ARG A 683 -5.18 -21.70 -1.85
N GLN A 684 -5.72 -21.65 -3.06
CA GLN A 684 -4.89 -21.61 -4.27
C GLN A 684 -4.10 -20.29 -4.41
N ASP A 685 -4.48 -19.24 -3.68
CA ASP A 685 -3.68 -18.01 -3.54
C ASP A 685 -2.62 -18.09 -2.41
N THR A 686 -2.65 -19.13 -1.55
CA THR A 686 -1.56 -19.46 -0.62
C THR A 686 -0.69 -20.59 -1.18
N GLN A 687 -0.10 -20.34 -2.35
CA GLN A 687 0.94 -21.18 -2.94
C GLN A 687 2.30 -20.47 -2.87
N ALA A 688 3.37 -21.24 -2.81
CA ALA A 688 4.74 -20.76 -2.87
C ALA A 688 5.37 -21.21 -4.19
N ASN A 689 5.81 -20.23 -4.98
CA ASN A 689 6.30 -20.43 -6.33
C ASN A 689 7.83 -20.41 -6.35
N ILE A 690 8.45 -21.28 -7.14
CA ILE A 690 9.91 -21.32 -7.33
C ILE A 690 10.20 -21.15 -8.82
N LEU A 691 10.45 -19.91 -9.20
CA LEU A 691 10.79 -19.52 -10.56
C LEU A 691 12.26 -19.83 -10.84
N VAL A 692 12.52 -20.74 -11.78
CA VAL A 692 13.86 -21.14 -12.22
C VAL A 692 14.13 -20.54 -13.60
N ARG A 693 15.19 -19.73 -13.73
CA ARG A 693 15.59 -19.06 -14.98
C ARG A 693 17.00 -19.45 -15.41
N GLY A 694 17.18 -19.68 -16.71
CA GLY A 694 18.44 -20.10 -17.33
C GLY A 694 18.58 -21.62 -17.40
N ASP A 695 19.16 -22.11 -18.50
CA ASP A 695 19.43 -23.53 -18.80
C ASP A 695 18.23 -24.49 -18.51
N ALA A 696 17.03 -24.05 -18.89
CA ALA A 696 15.77 -24.79 -18.73
C ALA A 696 15.71 -26.16 -19.46
N THR A 697 16.62 -26.40 -20.41
CA THR A 697 16.77 -27.66 -21.17
C THR A 697 18.05 -28.44 -20.80
N ASP A 698 18.70 -28.13 -19.68
CA ASP A 698 19.83 -28.90 -19.14
C ASP A 698 19.37 -29.90 -18.06
N ALA A 699 19.92 -31.13 -18.11
CA ALA A 699 19.51 -32.20 -17.21
C ALA A 699 19.84 -31.93 -15.73
N GLU A 700 20.91 -31.17 -15.42
CA GLU A 700 21.22 -30.80 -14.02
C GLU A 700 20.14 -29.84 -13.45
N THR A 701 19.37 -29.15 -14.31
CA THR A 701 18.23 -28.32 -13.90
C THR A 701 17.07 -29.19 -13.42
N LEU A 702 16.73 -30.26 -14.16
CA LEU A 702 15.67 -31.20 -13.77
C LEU A 702 16.08 -32.06 -12.55
N GLU A 703 17.33 -32.58 -12.49
CA GLU A 703 17.86 -33.27 -11.30
C GLU A 703 17.72 -32.41 -10.02
N ARG A 704 17.83 -31.07 -10.14
CA ARG A 704 17.70 -30.14 -9.02
C ARG A 704 16.25 -29.80 -8.68
N ILE A 705 15.33 -29.84 -9.64
CA ILE A 705 13.89 -29.61 -9.39
C ILE A 705 13.30 -30.81 -8.65
N ASP A 706 13.62 -32.06 -9.04
CA ASP A 706 13.26 -33.27 -8.27
C ASP A 706 13.78 -33.19 -6.83
N ALA A 707 15.06 -32.85 -6.65
CA ALA A 707 15.66 -32.70 -5.32
C ALA A 707 14.99 -31.58 -4.49
N ALA A 708 14.50 -30.53 -5.13
CA ALA A 708 13.78 -29.42 -4.50
C ALA A 708 12.33 -29.80 -4.12
N GLU A 709 11.63 -30.55 -4.97
CA GLU A 709 10.30 -31.12 -4.69
C GLU A 709 10.37 -32.08 -3.49
N ALA A 710 11.41 -32.92 -3.45
CA ALA A 710 11.72 -33.79 -2.31
C ALA A 710 12.08 -33.01 -1.03
N GLU A 711 12.82 -31.88 -1.12
CA GLU A 711 13.11 -31.03 0.05
C GLU A 711 11.86 -30.27 0.53
N ALA A 712 10.98 -29.82 -0.37
CA ALA A 712 9.68 -29.24 -0.02
C ALA A 712 8.82 -30.23 0.79
N GLY A 713 8.85 -31.53 0.42
CA GLY A 713 8.23 -32.61 1.17
C GLY A 713 8.82 -32.91 2.56
N GLU A 714 9.99 -32.37 2.92
CA GLU A 714 10.55 -32.40 4.28
C GLU A 714 10.20 -31.15 5.13
N THR A 715 9.53 -30.13 4.57
CA THR A 715 9.22 -28.86 5.26
C THR A 715 8.05 -28.94 6.25
N ASP A 716 8.07 -28.10 7.30
CA ASP A 716 6.95 -27.99 8.23
C ASP A 716 5.79 -27.15 7.65
N SER A 717 5.98 -26.39 6.55
CA SER A 717 4.95 -25.51 5.95
C SER A 717 4.16 -26.08 4.76
N ALA A 718 4.73 -26.96 3.92
CA ALA A 718 4.05 -27.48 2.73
C ALA A 718 2.81 -28.34 3.07
N VAL A 719 1.77 -28.31 2.24
CA VAL A 719 0.71 -29.32 2.27
C VAL A 719 1.33 -30.67 1.90
N ILE A 720 0.94 -31.73 2.61
CA ILE A 720 1.49 -33.08 2.42
C ILE A 720 0.35 -34.00 1.98
N LEU A 721 0.49 -34.60 0.80
CA LEU A 721 -0.53 -35.49 0.22
C LEU A 721 -0.70 -36.78 1.04
N SER A 722 -1.89 -37.38 0.98
CA SER A 722 -2.23 -38.63 1.69
C SER A 722 -1.26 -39.78 1.40
N ARG A 723 -0.71 -39.81 0.19
CA ARG A 723 0.26 -40.79 -0.32
C ARG A 723 1.70 -40.55 0.17
N GLY A 724 1.99 -39.33 0.65
CA GLY A 724 3.30 -38.89 1.13
C GLY A 724 4.14 -38.23 0.04
N GLY A 725 4.58 -37.00 0.31
CA GLY A 725 5.13 -36.05 -0.66
C GLY A 725 4.52 -34.67 -0.38
N ALA A 726 5.10 -33.60 -0.91
CA ALA A 726 4.40 -32.31 -0.92
C ALA A 726 3.26 -32.34 -1.96
N ASP A 727 2.28 -31.46 -1.80
CA ASP A 727 1.32 -31.12 -2.86
C ASP A 727 1.99 -30.06 -3.74
N THR A 728 2.43 -30.48 -4.93
CA THR A 728 3.34 -29.73 -5.81
C THR A 728 3.00 -29.93 -7.28
N GLU A 729 3.03 -28.83 -8.06
CA GLU A 729 2.98 -28.85 -9.52
C GLU A 729 4.38 -28.54 -10.05
N SER A 730 4.94 -29.42 -10.89
CA SER A 730 6.32 -29.31 -11.38
C SER A 730 6.44 -29.84 -12.81
N PRO A 731 7.47 -29.45 -13.59
CA PRO A 731 7.65 -29.94 -14.95
C PRO A 731 7.78 -31.46 -15.00
N ILE A 732 8.36 -32.07 -13.97
CA ILE A 732 8.57 -33.51 -13.87
C ILE A 732 7.24 -34.21 -13.55
N GLY A 733 6.48 -33.72 -12.56
CA GLY A 733 5.15 -34.24 -12.23
C GLY A 733 4.16 -34.13 -13.39
N THR A 734 4.15 -33.00 -14.09
CA THR A 734 3.31 -32.78 -15.28
C THR A 734 3.69 -33.73 -16.42
N MET A 735 4.98 -33.87 -16.75
CA MET A 735 5.42 -34.84 -17.77
C MET A 735 5.04 -36.29 -17.41
N GLN A 736 5.20 -36.70 -16.14
CA GLN A 736 4.79 -38.04 -15.69
C GLN A 736 3.27 -38.24 -15.79
N SER A 737 2.47 -37.24 -15.36
CA SER A 737 1.01 -37.24 -15.46
C SER A 737 0.50 -37.34 -16.90
N VAL A 738 1.17 -36.69 -17.86
CA VAL A 738 0.85 -36.80 -19.29
C VAL A 738 1.34 -38.13 -19.87
N ALA A 739 2.49 -38.66 -19.44
CA ALA A 739 2.99 -39.96 -19.88
C ALA A 739 2.07 -41.13 -19.46
N ASP A 740 1.52 -41.10 -18.24
CA ASP A 740 0.57 -42.14 -17.79
C ASP A 740 -0.76 -42.11 -18.58
N ARG A 741 -1.13 -40.96 -19.17
CA ARG A 741 -2.35 -40.78 -19.98
C ARG A 741 -2.15 -40.93 -21.50
N ASN A 742 -0.97 -40.65 -22.03
CA ASN A 742 -0.71 -40.54 -23.47
C ASN A 742 0.45 -41.45 -23.93
N GLU A 743 0.14 -42.56 -24.60
CA GLU A 743 1.14 -43.57 -25.01
C GLU A 743 2.24 -43.01 -25.94
N SER A 744 1.89 -42.06 -26.83
CA SER A 744 2.86 -41.40 -27.73
C SER A 744 3.83 -40.46 -26.99
N PHE A 745 3.34 -39.72 -25.99
CA PHE A 745 4.21 -38.94 -25.11
C PHE A 745 5.06 -39.85 -24.23
N ASN A 746 4.49 -40.96 -23.73
CA ASN A 746 5.21 -41.94 -22.92
C ASN A 746 6.39 -42.59 -23.66
N GLU A 747 6.25 -42.93 -24.95
CA GLU A 747 7.38 -43.40 -25.78
C GLU A 747 8.50 -42.33 -25.83
N THR A 748 8.14 -41.06 -26.03
CA THR A 748 9.09 -39.92 -26.11
C THR A 748 9.77 -39.63 -24.78
N PHE A 749 9.02 -39.62 -23.67
CA PHE A 749 9.52 -39.40 -22.31
C PHE A 749 10.42 -40.55 -21.85
N THR A 750 10.05 -41.80 -22.14
CA THR A 750 10.82 -43.00 -21.76
C THR A 750 12.10 -43.17 -22.59
N ASP A 751 12.13 -42.76 -23.88
CA ASP A 751 13.37 -42.78 -24.67
C ASP A 751 14.35 -41.65 -24.26
N ALA A 752 13.88 -40.65 -23.48
CA ALA A 752 14.68 -39.52 -22.98
C ALA A 752 15.29 -39.73 -21.58
N ASP A 753 14.70 -40.57 -20.72
CA ASP A 753 15.33 -41.06 -19.48
C ASP A 753 16.25 -42.26 -19.78
N THR A 754 17.56 -42.01 -19.87
CA THR A 754 18.55 -43.07 -20.11
C THR A 754 19.02 -43.77 -18.84
N THR A 755 18.60 -43.30 -17.65
CA THR A 755 19.05 -43.76 -16.34
C THR A 755 18.07 -44.74 -15.68
N GLY A 756 16.77 -44.53 -15.89
CA GLY A 756 15.65 -45.28 -15.33
C GLY A 756 15.22 -44.80 -13.94
N ASP A 757 15.27 -43.49 -13.69
CA ASP A 757 14.80 -42.84 -12.46
C ASP A 757 13.59 -41.89 -12.64
N GLY A 758 13.12 -41.68 -13.86
CA GLY A 758 11.91 -40.90 -14.15
C GLY A 758 12.16 -39.43 -14.51
N ILE A 759 13.41 -39.06 -14.80
CA ILE A 759 13.84 -37.70 -15.16
C ILE A 759 14.53 -37.74 -16.55
N PRO A 760 14.06 -36.97 -17.55
CA PRO A 760 14.71 -36.90 -18.87
C PRO A 760 16.15 -36.36 -18.82
N ASP A 761 17.13 -37.09 -19.38
CA ASP A 761 18.55 -36.70 -19.39
C ASP A 761 19.19 -36.53 -20.80
N GLU A 762 18.58 -37.07 -21.87
CA GLU A 762 18.90 -36.73 -23.26
C GLU A 762 17.68 -36.12 -23.99
N ASN A 763 17.92 -35.20 -24.93
CA ASN A 763 16.92 -34.61 -25.85
C ASN A 763 15.72 -33.87 -25.20
N ILE A 764 15.91 -33.24 -24.03
CA ILE A 764 14.86 -32.50 -23.28
C ILE A 764 14.05 -31.50 -24.16
N GLU A 765 14.69 -30.82 -25.12
CA GLU A 765 14.02 -29.93 -26.09
C GLU A 765 12.94 -30.64 -26.94
N GLU A 766 13.15 -31.92 -27.28
CA GLU A 766 12.21 -32.79 -28.04
C GLU A 766 11.07 -33.30 -27.13
N VAL A 767 11.35 -33.54 -25.84
CA VAL A 767 10.33 -33.89 -24.83
C VAL A 767 9.40 -32.70 -24.59
N TYR A 768 9.93 -31.49 -24.39
CA TYR A 768 9.11 -30.30 -24.23
C TYR A 768 8.31 -29.99 -25.51
N ASP A 769 8.91 -30.16 -26.70
CA ASP A 769 8.20 -29.98 -27.97
C ASP A 769 6.99 -30.92 -28.09
N GLU A 770 7.10 -32.18 -27.68
CA GLU A 770 5.96 -33.11 -27.72
C GLU A 770 4.96 -32.86 -26.58
N LEU A 771 5.40 -32.42 -25.39
CA LEU A 771 4.48 -32.02 -24.31
C LEU A 771 3.55 -30.90 -24.78
N TYR A 772 4.12 -29.86 -25.41
CA TYR A 772 3.35 -28.78 -26.03
C TYR A 772 2.50 -29.21 -27.24
N ASN A 773 2.75 -30.38 -27.85
CA ASN A 773 1.92 -30.91 -28.93
C ASN A 773 0.69 -31.68 -28.41
N VAL A 774 0.80 -32.35 -27.24
CA VAL A 774 -0.26 -33.22 -26.69
C VAL A 774 -1.03 -32.60 -25.52
N ALA A 775 -0.40 -31.69 -24.78
CA ALA A 775 -0.83 -31.16 -23.49
C ALA A 775 -0.41 -29.67 -23.36
N PRO A 776 -0.87 -28.78 -24.27
CA PRO A 776 -0.31 -27.43 -24.42
C PRO A 776 -0.51 -26.53 -23.19
N ASP A 777 -1.63 -26.65 -22.50
CA ASP A 777 -1.99 -25.80 -21.36
C ASP A 777 -1.28 -26.27 -20.10
N GLU A 778 -1.28 -27.59 -19.85
CA GLU A 778 -0.51 -28.25 -18.80
C GLU A 778 1.00 -27.97 -18.96
N ALA A 779 1.52 -27.89 -20.19
CA ALA A 779 2.89 -27.48 -20.48
C ALA A 779 3.17 -26.00 -20.14
N ALA A 780 2.24 -25.10 -20.45
CA ALA A 780 2.37 -23.66 -20.24
C ALA A 780 2.42 -23.28 -18.75
N ASN A 781 1.69 -24.01 -17.89
CA ASN A 781 1.68 -23.77 -16.44
C ASN A 781 3.06 -23.95 -15.78
N VAL A 782 3.90 -24.87 -16.27
CA VAL A 782 5.17 -25.26 -15.62
C VAL A 782 6.44 -25.02 -16.45
N ILE A 783 6.31 -24.76 -17.75
CA ILE A 783 7.43 -24.43 -18.66
C ILE A 783 7.11 -23.15 -19.41
N TYR A 784 8.02 -22.17 -19.42
CA TYR A 784 7.86 -20.99 -20.28
C TYR A 784 8.57 -21.15 -21.63
N ARG A 785 7.79 -20.99 -22.71
CA ARG A 785 8.26 -21.00 -24.10
C ARG A 785 8.09 -19.63 -24.76
N THR A 786 9.19 -19.10 -25.29
CA THR A 786 9.21 -17.79 -25.97
C THR A 786 8.61 -17.81 -27.38
N ASP A 787 8.22 -16.64 -27.88
CA ASP A 787 7.74 -16.35 -29.26
C ASP A 787 8.63 -16.91 -30.39
N ASP A 788 9.97 -16.92 -30.20
CA ASP A 788 10.95 -17.45 -31.17
C ASP A 788 11.12 -18.99 -31.04
N GLY A 789 10.49 -19.61 -30.05
CA GLY A 789 10.41 -21.06 -29.81
C GLY A 789 11.38 -21.63 -28.78
N GLU A 790 12.26 -20.79 -28.20
CA GLU A 790 13.26 -21.17 -27.19
C GLU A 790 12.64 -21.24 -25.77
N TYR A 791 13.08 -22.18 -24.94
CA TYR A 791 12.61 -22.36 -23.55
C TYR A 791 13.53 -21.59 -22.58
N GLU A 792 12.98 -20.68 -21.77
CA GLU A 792 13.78 -19.74 -20.94
C GLU A 792 13.65 -19.98 -19.42
N ALA A 793 12.49 -20.44 -18.96
CA ALA A 793 12.21 -20.63 -17.54
C ALA A 793 11.35 -21.88 -17.24
N LEU A 794 11.42 -22.35 -16.00
CA LEU A 794 10.60 -23.42 -15.43
C LEU A 794 9.99 -22.93 -14.10
N LEU A 795 8.82 -23.46 -13.75
CA LEU A 795 8.12 -23.16 -12.49
C LEU A 795 7.91 -24.45 -11.70
N LEU A 796 8.28 -24.42 -10.41
CA LEU A 796 7.88 -25.40 -9.40
C LEU A 796 6.95 -24.69 -8.41
N THR A 797 5.72 -25.15 -8.31
CA THR A 797 4.68 -24.59 -7.43
C THR A 797 4.45 -25.52 -6.24
N VAL A 798 4.37 -24.96 -5.03
CA VAL A 798 4.23 -25.70 -3.77
C VAL A 798 3.01 -25.18 -3.00
N SER A 799 2.00 -26.03 -2.79
CA SER A 799 0.88 -25.70 -1.90
C SER A 799 1.38 -25.56 -0.46
N VAL A 800 1.13 -24.42 0.18
CA VAL A 800 1.47 -24.20 1.60
C VAL A 800 0.22 -24.12 2.46
N ARG A 801 0.33 -24.57 3.71
CA ARG A 801 -0.81 -24.57 4.64
C ARG A 801 -1.12 -23.12 5.03
N GLY A 802 -2.37 -22.66 4.87
CA GLY A 802 -2.79 -21.30 5.24
C GLY A 802 -2.56 -20.92 6.72
N SER A 803 -2.37 -21.91 7.60
CA SER A 803 -2.01 -21.74 9.01
C SER A 803 -0.51 -21.83 9.33
N ALA A 804 0.36 -21.98 8.33
CA ALA A 804 1.81 -21.86 8.47
C ALA A 804 2.21 -20.38 8.67
N ALA A 805 3.26 -20.12 9.44
CA ALA A 805 3.74 -18.76 9.63
C ALA A 805 4.46 -18.27 8.37
N THR A 806 4.10 -17.09 7.88
CA THR A 806 4.63 -16.51 6.64
C THR A 806 6.16 -16.45 6.61
N ALA A 807 6.78 -16.06 7.72
CA ALA A 807 8.23 -16.06 7.90
C ALA A 807 8.89 -17.45 7.84
N ASP A 808 8.19 -18.51 8.28
CA ASP A 808 8.67 -19.88 8.21
C ASP A 808 8.54 -20.40 6.76
N VAL A 809 7.38 -20.22 6.10
CA VAL A 809 7.19 -20.49 4.65
C VAL A 809 8.30 -19.84 3.82
N THR A 810 8.51 -18.54 4.02
CA THR A 810 9.54 -17.75 3.34
C THR A 810 10.96 -18.21 3.64
N SER A 811 11.24 -18.76 4.82
CA SER A 811 12.57 -19.29 5.16
C SER A 811 12.79 -20.71 4.63
N GLU A 812 11.75 -21.53 4.52
CA GLU A 812 11.81 -22.89 3.99
C GLU A 812 11.88 -22.88 2.46
N MET A 813 11.00 -22.15 1.78
CA MET A 813 10.96 -22.09 0.32
C MET A 813 12.19 -21.42 -0.30
N ARG A 814 12.78 -20.40 0.38
CA ARG A 814 14.10 -19.87 -0.02
C ARG A 814 15.25 -20.85 0.20
N ALA A 815 15.11 -21.86 1.07
CA ALA A 815 16.10 -22.93 1.20
C ALA A 815 15.97 -23.93 0.04
N VAL A 816 14.73 -24.33 -0.29
CA VAL A 816 14.39 -25.20 -1.43
C VAL A 816 14.90 -24.60 -2.75
N ALA A 817 14.56 -23.33 -3.05
CA ALA A 817 15.09 -22.62 -4.23
C ALA A 817 16.63 -22.50 -4.21
N GLY A 818 17.22 -22.37 -3.02
CA GLY A 818 18.67 -22.37 -2.81
C GLY A 818 19.38 -23.69 -3.12
N GLY A 819 18.66 -24.80 -3.31
CA GLY A 819 19.19 -26.06 -3.86
C GLY A 819 19.35 -26.02 -5.39
N ILE A 820 18.50 -25.24 -6.07
CA ILE A 820 18.48 -25.12 -7.54
C ILE A 820 19.52 -24.08 -8.03
N ASP A 821 19.75 -23.01 -7.25
CA ASP A 821 20.72 -21.96 -7.59
C ASP A 821 22.19 -22.44 -7.65
N ASP A 822 23.03 -21.74 -8.42
CA ASP A 822 24.44 -22.06 -8.60
C ASP A 822 25.34 -21.47 -7.50
N ASP A 823 25.27 -22.05 -6.30
CA ASP A 823 26.19 -21.81 -5.17
C ASP A 823 26.25 -20.31 -4.74
N GLY A 824 25.17 -19.55 -5.00
CA GLY A 824 25.07 -18.11 -4.77
C GLY A 824 25.83 -17.23 -5.78
N SER A 825 25.99 -17.69 -7.03
CA SER A 825 26.77 -17.00 -8.07
C SER A 825 25.94 -16.42 -9.22
N HIS A 826 24.77 -17.00 -9.52
CA HIS A 826 23.90 -16.66 -10.64
C HIS A 826 24.63 -16.52 -12.00
N GLU A 827 25.72 -17.28 -12.22
CA GLU A 827 26.49 -17.24 -13.48
C GLU A 827 25.91 -18.16 -14.58
N THR A 828 24.92 -19.02 -14.28
CA THR A 828 24.35 -19.99 -15.23
C THR A 828 22.85 -20.23 -14.98
N ARG A 829 22.45 -20.73 -13.80
CA ARG A 829 21.04 -20.75 -13.34
C ARG A 829 20.78 -19.73 -12.24
N SER A 830 19.50 -19.39 -12.06
CA SER A 830 18.99 -18.59 -10.94
C SER A 830 17.61 -19.10 -10.53
N ALA A 831 17.37 -19.32 -9.24
CA ALA A 831 16.08 -19.73 -8.70
C ALA A 831 15.60 -18.75 -7.63
N ILE A 832 14.34 -18.30 -7.73
CA ILE A 832 13.72 -17.31 -6.85
C ILE A 832 12.45 -17.92 -6.25
N ALA A 833 12.36 -17.94 -4.91
CA ALA A 833 11.14 -18.30 -4.20
C ALA A 833 10.24 -17.07 -4.05
N THR A 834 8.98 -17.17 -4.47
CA THR A 834 7.96 -16.13 -4.45
C THR A 834 6.55 -16.75 -4.22
N GLY A 835 5.47 -16.12 -4.68
CA GLY A 835 4.08 -16.44 -4.32
C GLY A 835 3.58 -15.57 -3.17
N GLY A 836 2.26 -15.40 -3.08
CA GLY A 836 1.60 -14.43 -2.18
C GLY A 836 2.11 -14.38 -0.74
N PRO A 837 2.27 -15.53 -0.04
CA PRO A 837 2.87 -15.54 1.30
C PRO A 837 4.29 -14.95 1.33
N ILE A 838 5.15 -15.31 0.38
CA ILE A 838 6.54 -14.85 0.37
C ILE A 838 6.64 -13.35 0.07
N VAL A 839 5.83 -12.87 -0.87
CA VAL A 839 5.66 -11.44 -1.15
C VAL A 839 5.19 -10.69 0.10
N ASN A 840 4.21 -11.21 0.84
CA ASN A 840 3.67 -10.57 2.04
C ASN A 840 4.65 -10.51 3.22
N GLU A 841 5.45 -11.56 3.49
CA GLU A 841 6.55 -11.49 4.49
C GLU A 841 7.62 -10.47 4.07
N VAL A 842 7.97 -10.43 2.77
CA VAL A 842 8.92 -9.46 2.21
C VAL A 842 8.43 -8.02 2.40
N ILE A 843 7.18 -7.74 2.03
CA ILE A 843 6.55 -6.42 2.18
C ILE A 843 6.44 -6.06 3.66
N GLN A 844 6.02 -6.99 4.54
CA GLN A 844 5.98 -6.79 5.99
C GLN A 844 7.35 -6.40 6.56
N GLY A 845 8.41 -7.13 6.18
CA GLY A 845 9.79 -6.84 6.59
C GLY A 845 10.27 -5.47 6.11
N GLN A 846 10.06 -5.14 4.83
CA GLN A 846 10.41 -3.84 4.26
C GLN A 846 9.63 -2.69 4.90
N LEU A 847 8.33 -2.85 5.14
CA LEU A 847 7.47 -1.86 5.80
C LEU A 847 7.90 -1.62 7.25
N PHE A 848 8.24 -2.66 8.00
CA PHE A 848 8.77 -2.50 9.35
C PHE A 848 10.08 -1.69 9.36
N ASP A 849 11.06 -2.07 8.54
CA ASP A 849 12.37 -1.41 8.49
C ASP A 849 12.25 0.04 7.96
N THR A 850 11.40 0.29 6.96
CA THR A 850 11.17 1.65 6.43
C THR A 850 10.35 2.54 7.38
N VAL A 851 9.46 1.99 8.21
CA VAL A 851 8.86 2.75 9.32
C VAL A 851 9.90 3.13 10.37
N ILE A 852 10.79 2.20 10.76
CA ILE A 852 11.91 2.51 11.67
C ILE A 852 12.86 3.55 11.04
N GLN A 853 13.12 3.45 9.74
CA GLN A 853 13.94 4.40 8.98
C GLN A 853 13.27 5.78 8.90
N SER A 854 11.98 5.87 8.62
CA SER A 854 11.24 7.13 8.55
C SER A 854 11.19 7.83 9.92
N LEU A 855 10.98 7.09 11.02
CA LEU A 855 11.10 7.59 12.39
C LEU A 855 12.50 8.17 12.67
N LEU A 856 13.57 7.46 12.28
CA LEU A 856 14.95 7.94 12.44
C LEU A 856 15.22 9.18 11.57
N VAL A 857 14.75 9.21 10.32
CA VAL A 857 14.84 10.34 9.41
C VAL A 857 14.07 11.55 9.94
N THR A 858 12.87 11.38 10.50
CA THR A 858 12.13 12.48 11.17
C THR A 858 12.93 12.99 12.35
N LEU A 859 13.37 12.11 13.25
CA LEU A 859 14.09 12.49 14.46
C LEU A 859 15.37 13.27 14.13
N VAL A 860 16.15 12.82 13.14
CA VAL A 860 17.37 13.49 12.68
C VAL A 860 17.05 14.82 11.98
N THR A 861 16.04 14.87 11.13
CA THR A 861 15.68 16.08 10.36
C THR A 861 15.10 17.17 11.28
N VAL A 862 14.17 16.81 12.17
CA VAL A 862 13.62 17.71 13.19
C VAL A 862 14.69 18.15 14.19
N PHE A 863 15.60 17.25 14.61
CA PHE A 863 16.77 17.60 15.42
C PHE A 863 17.67 18.62 14.73
N ALA A 864 17.99 18.41 13.45
CA ALA A 864 18.87 19.29 12.68
C ALA A 864 18.22 20.66 12.45
N PHE A 865 16.94 20.68 12.09
CA PHE A 865 16.15 21.90 11.89
C PHE A 865 16.03 22.73 13.17
N LEU A 866 15.57 22.13 14.27
CA LEU A 866 15.44 22.83 15.56
C LEU A 866 16.81 23.21 16.13
N GLY A 867 17.81 22.34 16.04
CA GLY A 867 19.19 22.65 16.43
C GLY A 867 19.77 23.83 15.66
N GLY A 868 19.51 23.92 14.35
CA GLY A 868 19.87 25.05 13.50
C GLY A 868 19.14 26.33 13.89
N ILE A 869 17.82 26.30 14.01
CA ILE A 869 17.00 27.48 14.35
C ILE A 869 17.30 28.01 15.75
N TYR A 870 17.36 27.17 16.79
CA TYR A 870 17.71 27.60 18.14
C TYR A 870 19.18 28.05 18.24
N ARG A 871 20.08 27.58 17.36
CA ARG A 871 21.44 28.12 17.23
C ARG A 871 21.46 29.51 16.59
N LEU A 872 20.65 29.74 15.56
CA LEU A 872 20.58 31.02 14.84
C LEU A 872 19.91 32.14 15.65
N GLN A 873 18.86 31.82 16.42
CA GLN A 873 18.05 32.82 17.13
C GLN A 873 18.42 32.96 18.61
N HIS A 874 18.70 31.85 19.30
CA HIS A 874 18.97 31.80 20.74
C HIS A 874 20.41 31.39 21.06
N GLY A 875 21.29 31.32 20.05
CA GLY A 875 22.70 30.98 20.19
C GLY A 875 23.01 29.53 20.59
N SER A 876 22.00 28.69 20.90
CA SER A 876 22.18 27.40 21.56
C SER A 876 21.50 26.25 20.81
N ALA A 877 22.28 25.48 20.04
CA ALA A 877 21.77 24.30 19.34
C ALA A 877 21.18 23.23 20.28
N ILE A 878 21.71 23.14 21.51
CA ILE A 878 21.31 22.13 22.51
C ILE A 878 19.84 22.32 22.93
N LEU A 879 19.31 23.55 22.83
CA LEU A 879 17.92 23.86 23.14
C LEU A 879 16.93 23.17 22.17
N GLY A 880 17.33 22.91 20.91
CA GLY A 880 16.56 22.08 19.98
C GLY A 880 16.45 20.63 20.44
N VAL A 881 17.56 20.06 20.92
CA VAL A 881 17.60 18.69 21.48
C VAL A 881 16.68 18.55 22.69
N ILE A 882 16.71 19.54 23.58
CA ILE A 882 15.85 19.58 24.77
C ILE A 882 14.36 19.69 24.40
N THR A 883 14.05 20.40 23.32
CA THR A 883 12.69 20.58 22.81
C THR A 883 12.16 19.30 22.14
N LEU A 884 13.04 18.51 21.51
CA LEU A 884 12.69 17.23 20.89
C LEU A 884 12.53 16.06 21.90
N LEU A 885 13.37 16.03 22.94
CA LEU A 885 13.43 14.91 23.91
C LEU A 885 12.07 14.47 24.50
N PRO A 886 11.15 15.35 24.93
CA PRO A 886 9.84 14.94 25.46
C PRO A 886 9.01 14.13 24.45
N VAL A 887 9.21 14.36 23.16
CA VAL A 887 8.46 13.73 22.07
C VAL A 887 9.06 12.37 21.73
N ALA A 888 10.39 12.26 21.68
CA ALA A 888 11.07 10.97 21.53
C ALA A 888 10.75 10.01 22.71
N LEU A 889 10.56 10.55 23.92
CA LEU A 889 10.06 9.78 25.06
C LEU A 889 8.59 9.34 24.86
N ALA A 890 7.75 10.19 24.24
CA ALA A 890 6.35 9.88 23.93
C ALA A 890 6.19 8.80 22.84
N VAL A 891 7.03 8.78 21.79
CA VAL A 891 7.10 7.66 20.81
C VAL A 891 7.31 6.33 21.54
N SER A 892 8.26 6.31 22.47
CA SER A 892 8.54 5.14 23.29
C SER A 892 7.41 4.79 24.27
N TRP A 893 6.57 5.75 24.68
CA TRP A 893 5.39 5.48 25.51
C TRP A 893 4.21 4.93 24.69
N ILE A 894 4.03 5.38 23.44
CA ILE A 894 2.93 4.90 22.60
C ILE A 894 3.18 3.47 22.09
N LEU A 895 4.41 3.13 21.68
CA LEU A 895 4.79 1.74 21.37
C LEU A 895 4.53 0.80 22.56
N GLY A 896 4.92 1.22 23.77
CA GLY A 896 4.63 0.49 25.00
C GLY A 896 3.15 0.52 25.44
N THR A 897 2.30 1.29 24.76
CA THR A 897 0.85 1.32 24.98
C THR A 897 0.14 0.41 23.99
N MET A 898 0.61 0.30 22.74
CA MET A 898 0.14 -0.69 21.75
C MET A 898 0.22 -2.11 22.33
N TYR A 899 1.40 -2.49 22.84
CA TYR A 899 1.62 -3.77 23.55
C TYR A 899 0.67 -4.02 24.73
N VAL A 900 0.36 -2.97 25.50
CA VAL A 900 -0.51 -3.07 26.69
C VAL A 900 -2.00 -3.16 26.33
N LEU A 901 -2.36 -2.80 25.09
CA LEU A 901 -3.72 -2.83 24.58
C LEU A 901 -3.97 -3.95 23.57
N GLY A 902 -2.93 -4.64 23.09
CA GLY A 902 -3.05 -5.66 22.04
C GLY A 902 -3.41 -5.06 20.68
N MET A 903 -2.90 -3.87 20.36
CA MET A 903 -2.96 -3.34 19.00
C MET A 903 -1.67 -3.70 18.26
N PRO A 904 -1.75 -4.33 17.07
CA PRO A 904 -0.57 -4.69 16.29
C PRO A 904 0.10 -3.46 15.67
N PHE A 905 1.21 -3.69 14.98
CA PHE A 905 1.97 -2.69 14.24
C PHE A 905 1.74 -2.90 12.74
N ASN A 906 0.91 -2.04 12.17
CA ASN A 906 0.44 -2.08 10.77
C ASN A 906 0.71 -0.76 10.05
N VAL A 907 0.37 -0.68 8.75
CA VAL A 907 0.66 0.47 7.86
C VAL A 907 0.35 1.82 8.52
N LEU A 908 -0.88 2.00 9.04
CA LEU A 908 -1.28 3.25 9.68
C LEU A 908 -0.62 3.46 11.06
N THR A 909 -0.59 2.45 11.93
CA THR A 909 -0.06 2.63 13.29
C THR A 909 1.47 2.78 13.30
N GLY A 910 2.17 2.12 12.39
CA GLY A 910 3.60 2.29 12.13
C GLY A 910 3.94 3.73 11.74
N MET A 911 3.21 4.30 10.78
CA MET A 911 3.35 5.71 10.42
C MET A 911 3.21 6.65 11.63
N ILE A 912 2.35 6.36 12.62
CA ILE A 912 2.23 7.23 13.81
C ILE A 912 3.56 7.40 14.55
N THR A 913 4.53 6.49 14.44
CA THR A 913 5.85 6.68 15.05
C THR A 913 6.58 7.92 14.50
N SER A 914 6.62 8.12 13.17
CA SER A 914 7.19 9.31 12.52
C SER A 914 6.33 10.55 12.77
N LEU A 915 5.00 10.42 12.59
CA LEU A 915 4.05 11.53 12.75
C LEU A 915 3.99 12.06 14.19
N THR A 916 4.18 11.20 15.19
CA THR A 916 4.28 11.57 16.61
C THR A 916 5.36 12.62 16.83
N VAL A 917 6.48 12.53 16.10
CA VAL A 917 7.56 13.50 16.22
C VAL A 917 7.13 14.86 15.64
N GLY A 918 6.55 14.87 14.44
CA GLY A 918 6.08 16.10 13.79
C GLY A 918 4.95 16.81 14.54
N LEU A 919 3.87 16.08 14.87
CA LEU A 919 2.71 16.58 15.59
C LEU A 919 3.03 16.91 17.06
N GLY A 920 3.81 16.04 17.72
CA GLY A 920 4.08 16.15 19.15
C GLY A 920 5.11 17.22 19.54
N VAL A 921 6.04 17.56 18.63
CA VAL A 921 7.04 18.61 18.92
C VAL A 921 6.47 20.01 18.98
N ALA A 922 5.28 20.23 18.41
CA ALA A 922 4.56 21.50 18.48
C ALA A 922 4.36 22.01 19.92
N TYR A 923 3.88 21.14 20.81
CA TYR A 923 3.66 21.45 22.22
C TYR A 923 4.97 21.87 22.93
N SER A 924 6.06 21.18 22.61
CA SER A 924 7.39 21.47 23.16
C SER A 924 7.97 22.77 22.61
N ILE A 925 7.86 23.04 21.30
CA ILE A 925 8.32 24.29 20.67
C ILE A 925 7.63 25.50 21.32
N HIS A 926 6.31 25.45 21.49
CA HIS A 926 5.55 26.55 22.08
C HIS A 926 5.91 26.83 23.55
N ILE A 927 6.22 25.80 24.36
CA ILE A 927 6.72 25.98 25.73
C ILE A 927 8.17 26.47 25.75
N SER A 928 9.08 25.87 24.96
CA SER A 928 10.49 26.27 24.87
C SER A 928 10.65 27.71 24.41
N GLU A 929 9.93 28.13 23.36
CA GLU A 929 10.03 29.49 22.84
C GLU A 929 9.48 30.51 23.83
N ARG A 930 8.32 30.23 24.48
CA ARG A 930 7.80 31.13 25.51
C ARG A 930 8.74 31.21 26.72
N TYR A 931 9.36 30.11 27.13
CA TYR A 931 10.33 30.13 28.22
C TYR A 931 11.53 31.03 27.89
N ASN A 932 12.14 30.91 26.71
CA ASN A 932 13.29 31.74 26.34
C ASN A 932 12.90 33.22 26.20
N LEU A 933 11.74 33.50 25.61
CA LEU A 933 11.21 34.86 25.44
C LEU A 933 10.92 35.55 26.79
N GLU A 934 10.44 34.84 27.82
CA GLU A 934 10.29 35.42 29.17
C GLU A 934 11.58 35.36 29.99
N LEU A 935 12.47 34.38 29.76
CA LEU A 935 13.81 34.31 30.38
C LEU A 935 14.71 35.47 29.92
N ALA A 936 14.45 36.03 28.72
CA ALA A 936 15.08 37.27 28.27
C ALA A 936 14.56 38.51 29.03
N ARG A 937 13.29 38.50 29.47
CA ARG A 937 12.59 39.67 30.06
C ARG A 937 12.63 39.73 31.59
N HIS A 938 12.61 38.58 32.25
CA HIS A 938 12.57 38.48 33.72
C HIS A 938 13.95 38.15 34.29
N GLU A 939 14.21 38.54 35.54
CA GLU A 939 15.46 38.22 36.24
C GLU A 939 15.48 36.79 36.80
N SER A 940 14.34 36.27 37.27
CA SER A 940 14.23 34.88 37.72
C SER A 940 13.74 33.94 36.62
N ALA A 941 14.48 32.85 36.41
CA ALA A 941 14.09 31.74 35.56
C ALA A 941 12.85 31.00 36.11
N TRP A 942 12.57 31.10 37.41
CA TRP A 942 11.38 30.49 38.01
C TRP A 942 10.09 31.21 37.60
N ASP A 943 10.13 32.54 37.50
CA ASP A 943 8.99 33.34 37.06
C ASP A 943 8.75 33.14 35.56
N ALA A 944 9.82 33.18 34.75
CA ALA A 944 9.76 32.87 33.31
C ALA A 944 9.18 31.47 33.05
N MET A 945 9.59 30.45 33.82
CA MET A 945 9.07 29.09 33.71
C MET A 945 7.60 28.99 34.14
N HIS A 946 7.20 29.69 35.20
CA HIS A 946 5.81 29.73 35.65
C HIS A 946 4.92 30.38 34.58
N ILE A 947 5.29 31.56 34.08
CA ILE A 947 4.56 32.30 33.04
C ILE A 947 4.44 31.47 31.75
N ALA A 948 5.52 30.80 31.32
CA ALA A 948 5.49 29.95 30.12
C ALA A 948 4.51 28.76 30.27
N VAL A 949 4.57 28.04 31.40
CA VAL A 949 3.74 26.84 31.64
C VAL A 949 2.28 27.19 31.93
N THR A 950 1.98 28.25 32.71
CA THR A 950 0.59 28.62 33.02
C THR A 950 -0.06 29.46 31.91
N GLY A 951 0.71 30.25 31.17
CA GLY A 951 0.22 31.05 30.04
C GLY A 951 0.04 30.21 28.79
N THR A 952 1.14 29.78 28.17
CA THR A 952 1.10 29.01 26.91
C THR A 952 0.50 27.62 27.12
N GLY A 953 0.82 26.93 28.22
CA GLY A 953 0.24 25.60 28.53
C GLY A 953 -1.30 25.60 28.64
N GLY A 954 -1.91 26.74 28.98
CA GLY A 954 -3.37 26.90 29.00
C GLY A 954 -4.01 26.97 27.60
N ALA A 955 -3.27 27.47 26.60
CA ALA A 955 -3.67 27.41 25.20
C ALA A 955 -3.40 26.02 24.60
N LEU A 956 -2.23 25.45 24.89
CA LEU A 956 -1.83 24.11 24.45
C LEU A 956 -2.73 23.00 24.98
N LEU A 957 -3.29 23.13 26.20
CA LEU A 957 -4.31 22.19 26.69
C LEU A 957 -5.62 22.28 25.89
N GLY A 958 -5.97 23.47 25.40
CA GLY A 958 -7.12 23.66 24.51
C GLY A 958 -6.87 23.00 23.16
N SER A 959 -5.71 23.26 22.56
CA SER A 959 -5.21 22.64 21.33
C SER A 959 -5.16 21.11 21.43
N ALA A 960 -4.48 20.56 22.44
CA ALA A 960 -4.42 19.11 22.66
C ALA A 960 -5.82 18.51 22.79
N ALA A 961 -6.75 19.16 23.51
CA ALA A 961 -8.13 18.67 23.62
C ALA A 961 -8.90 18.72 22.30
N THR A 962 -8.62 19.68 21.40
CA THR A 962 -9.23 19.73 20.06
C THR A 962 -8.62 18.72 19.11
N THR A 963 -7.31 18.49 19.17
CA THR A 963 -6.64 17.59 18.23
C THR A 963 -6.81 16.13 18.65
N VAL A 964 -6.78 15.82 19.96
CA VAL A 964 -7.20 14.50 20.52
C VAL A 964 -8.65 14.18 20.17
N GLY A 965 -9.56 15.15 20.34
CA GLY A 965 -10.98 14.92 20.03
C GLY A 965 -11.29 14.89 18.53
N GLY A 966 -10.41 15.45 17.70
CA GLY A 966 -10.44 15.28 16.25
C GLY A 966 -10.11 13.85 15.85
N PHE A 967 -8.87 13.39 16.09
CA PHE A 967 -8.46 12.01 15.81
C PHE A 967 -9.33 10.97 16.53
N GLY A 968 -9.81 11.27 17.74
CA GLY A 968 -10.74 10.43 18.49
C GLY A 968 -12.14 10.28 17.88
N VAL A 969 -12.45 10.91 16.74
CA VAL A 969 -13.64 10.57 15.92
C VAL A 969 -13.39 9.36 15.01
N LEU A 970 -12.15 9.09 14.61
CA LEU A 970 -11.83 7.89 13.81
C LEU A 970 -12.04 6.60 14.61
N ALA A 971 -12.10 6.67 15.95
CA ALA A 971 -12.58 5.60 16.83
C ALA A 971 -14.09 5.27 16.69
N PHE A 972 -14.76 5.83 15.68
CA PHE A 972 -16.10 5.49 15.22
C PHE A 972 -16.15 5.19 13.70
N ALA A 973 -14.99 5.02 13.04
CA ALA A 973 -14.92 4.42 11.71
C ALA A 973 -15.30 2.93 11.79
N ILE A 974 -15.66 2.33 10.66
CA ILE A 974 -15.91 0.88 10.57
C ILE A 974 -14.55 0.18 10.53
N LEU A 975 -13.73 0.52 9.53
CA LEU A 975 -12.37 0.01 9.31
C LEU A 975 -11.50 0.01 10.60
N PRO A 976 -11.05 -1.16 11.10
CA PRO A 976 -10.30 -1.27 12.35
C PRO A 976 -9.00 -0.48 12.33
N VAL A 977 -8.26 -0.51 11.22
CA VAL A 977 -7.01 0.22 11.02
C VAL A 977 -7.18 1.75 11.23
N LEU A 978 -8.32 2.32 10.83
CA LEU A 978 -8.67 3.73 11.11
C LEU A 978 -9.02 3.97 12.58
N GLN A 979 -9.74 3.05 13.22
CA GLN A 979 -10.07 3.13 14.65
C GLN A 979 -8.78 3.15 15.49
N GLN A 980 -7.89 2.18 15.25
CA GLN A 980 -6.57 2.09 15.88
C GLN A 980 -5.77 3.38 15.65
N PHE A 981 -5.67 3.86 14.41
CA PHE A 981 -4.93 5.08 14.07
C PHE A 981 -5.44 6.30 14.84
N GLY A 982 -6.76 6.47 14.95
CA GLY A 982 -7.40 7.55 15.71
C GLY A 982 -7.10 7.48 17.21
N ILE A 983 -7.20 6.29 17.80
CA ILE A 983 -6.96 6.03 19.22
C ILE A 983 -5.48 6.28 19.56
N ILE A 984 -4.56 5.67 18.81
CA ILE A 984 -3.11 5.76 19.00
C ILE A 984 -2.64 7.20 18.80
N THR A 985 -3.09 7.91 17.76
CA THR A 985 -2.74 9.33 17.55
C THR A 985 -3.27 10.21 18.68
N GLY A 986 -4.49 9.98 19.15
CA GLY A 986 -5.06 10.65 20.32
C GLY A 986 -4.22 10.45 21.59
N MET A 987 -3.78 9.22 21.87
CA MET A 987 -2.89 8.94 23.01
C MET A 987 -1.51 9.60 22.83
N THR A 988 -0.95 9.59 21.61
CA THR A 988 0.31 10.27 21.27
C THR A 988 0.25 11.77 21.58
N ILE A 989 -0.86 12.45 21.27
CA ILE A 989 -1.04 13.88 21.56
C ILE A 989 -1.12 14.12 23.08
N ILE A 990 -1.81 13.25 23.82
CA ILE A 990 -1.85 13.31 25.30
C ILE A 990 -0.43 13.14 25.87
N TYR A 991 0.36 12.20 25.36
CA TYR A 991 1.73 11.95 25.79
C TYR A 991 2.67 13.12 25.45
N ALA A 992 2.59 13.69 24.24
CA ALA A 992 3.37 14.87 23.85
C ALA A 992 3.01 16.11 24.70
N PHE A 993 1.72 16.34 24.97
CA PHE A 993 1.27 17.40 25.86
C PHE A 993 1.80 17.20 27.29
N LEU A 994 1.66 16.01 27.88
CA LEU A 994 2.19 15.71 29.22
C LEU A 994 3.72 15.82 29.27
N GLY A 995 4.43 15.38 28.23
CA GLY A 995 5.87 15.56 28.07
C GLY A 995 6.28 17.04 28.10
N SER A 996 5.62 17.89 27.30
CA SER A 996 5.91 19.33 27.22
C SER A 996 5.56 20.14 28.49
N VAL A 997 4.61 19.66 29.31
CA VAL A 997 4.20 20.33 30.56
C VAL A 997 4.92 19.80 31.81
N ILE A 998 5.40 18.55 31.81
CA ILE A 998 6.01 17.90 33.00
C ILE A 998 7.51 17.65 32.82
N VAL A 999 7.91 17.05 31.68
CA VAL A 999 9.31 16.63 31.44
C VAL A 999 10.14 17.80 30.91
N LEU A 1000 9.62 18.55 29.93
CA LEU A 1000 10.33 19.68 29.32
C LEU A 1000 10.73 20.78 30.32
N PRO A 1001 9.88 21.24 31.27
CA PRO A 1001 10.32 22.19 32.29
C PRO A 1001 11.48 21.66 33.15
N SER A 1002 11.51 20.35 33.42
CA SER A 1002 12.60 19.71 34.16
C SER A 1002 13.91 19.69 33.33
N LEU A 1003 13.83 19.48 32.02
CA LEU A 1003 14.98 19.55 31.10
C LEU A 1003 15.49 21.00 30.95
N LEU A 1004 14.59 21.96 30.76
CA LEU A 1004 14.93 23.40 30.64
C LEU A 1004 15.61 23.95 31.90
N VAL A 1005 15.15 23.56 33.09
CA VAL A 1005 15.82 23.90 34.36
C VAL A 1005 17.26 23.35 34.43
N LEU A 1006 17.52 22.13 33.95
CA LEU A 1006 18.88 21.59 33.91
C LEU A 1006 19.74 22.28 32.84
N TRP A 1007 19.16 22.63 31.69
CA TRP A 1007 19.86 23.40 30.65
C TRP A 1007 20.26 24.79 31.13
N THR A 1008 19.33 25.57 31.70
CA THR A 1008 19.65 26.89 32.26
C THR A 1008 20.70 26.78 33.37
N ARG A 1009 20.74 25.67 34.12
CA ARG A 1009 21.74 25.43 35.17
C ARG A 1009 23.16 25.13 34.66
N TYR A 1010 23.31 24.45 33.52
CA TYR A 1010 24.61 23.92 33.07
C TYR A 1010 25.14 24.52 31.76
N ILE A 1011 24.27 25.18 30.97
CA ILE A 1011 24.56 25.65 29.60
C ILE A 1011 24.03 27.08 29.38
N GLY A 1012 22.82 27.36 29.87
CA GLY A 1012 22.20 28.69 29.81
C GLY A 1012 22.62 29.63 30.95
N PRO A 1013 21.88 30.74 31.16
CA PRO A 1013 22.19 31.76 32.17
C PRO A 1013 21.84 31.29 33.58
N ALA A 1014 22.72 30.48 34.17
CA ALA A 1014 22.52 29.83 35.48
C ALA A 1014 22.26 30.83 36.63
N GLU A 1015 22.81 32.03 36.54
CA GLU A 1015 22.56 33.14 37.47
C GLU A 1015 21.07 33.46 37.67
N LYS A 1016 20.23 33.28 36.64
CA LYS A 1016 18.78 33.50 36.72
C LYS A 1016 18.03 32.43 37.53
N LEU A 1017 18.65 31.30 37.87
CA LEU A 1017 18.06 30.28 38.75
C LEU A 1017 18.29 30.57 40.24
N ASP A 1018 19.33 31.35 40.58
CA ASP A 1018 19.69 31.69 41.95
C ASP A 1018 18.91 32.92 42.50
N VAL A 1019 18.16 33.63 41.64
CA VAL A 1019 17.23 34.69 42.03
C VAL A 1019 15.95 34.07 42.61
N ASP A 1020 15.77 34.14 43.93
CA ASP A 1020 14.52 33.74 44.57
C ASP A 1020 13.43 34.81 44.34
N PRO A 1021 12.24 34.45 43.83
CA PRO A 1021 11.18 35.42 43.56
C PRO A 1021 10.60 36.08 44.84
N SER A 1022 10.93 35.60 46.04
CA SER A 1022 10.55 36.25 47.29
C SER A 1022 11.50 37.38 47.76
N ASP A 1023 12.66 37.56 47.10
CA ASP A 1023 13.57 38.70 47.35
C ASP A 1023 13.32 39.88 46.38
N GLN A 1024 12.43 39.74 45.39
CA GLN A 1024 12.01 40.85 44.51
C GLN A 1024 11.09 41.83 45.27
N PRO A 1025 11.17 43.15 45.01
CA PRO A 1025 10.13 44.08 45.48
C PRO A 1025 8.80 43.75 44.79
N PRO A 1026 7.64 43.96 45.46
CA PRO A 1026 6.35 43.69 44.86
C PRO A 1026 6.12 44.61 43.65
N ASP A 1027 5.73 44.01 42.53
CA ASP A 1027 5.38 44.74 41.32
C ASP A 1027 4.02 45.47 41.49
N ASP A 1028 3.98 46.76 41.16
CA ASP A 1028 2.78 47.61 41.28
C ASP A 1028 1.82 47.41 40.06
N SER A 1029 1.96 46.32 39.31
CA SER A 1029 1.01 45.86 38.31
C SER A 1029 -0.33 45.50 38.96
N PRO A 1030 -1.48 46.02 38.47
CA PRO A 1030 -2.75 45.87 39.16
C PRO A 1030 -3.35 44.46 39.02
N GLU A 1031 -3.15 43.60 40.02
CA GLU A 1031 -3.94 42.36 40.18
C GLU A 1031 -5.44 42.70 40.25
N THR A 1032 -6.24 42.13 39.34
CA THR A 1032 -7.66 42.46 39.19
C THR A 1032 -8.56 41.71 40.18
N GLY A 1033 -8.39 42.02 41.47
CA GLY A 1033 -9.28 41.61 42.55
C GLY A 1033 -10.66 42.28 42.47
N SER A 1034 -11.72 41.54 42.80
CA SER A 1034 -13.11 42.01 42.74
C SER A 1034 -13.59 42.60 44.09
N ASP A 1035 -14.29 43.75 44.03
CA ASP A 1035 -15.57 43.99 44.74
C ASP A 1035 -16.15 45.41 44.45
N ASP A 1036 -17.40 45.63 44.87
CA ASP A 1036 -18.18 46.86 44.67
C ASP A 1036 -17.56 48.15 45.28
N ALA A 1037 -17.60 49.29 44.54
CA ALA A 1037 -18.49 50.43 44.88
C ALA A 1037 -18.32 51.72 44.03
N ALA A 1038 -19.46 52.28 43.61
CA ALA A 1038 -19.79 53.71 43.50
C ALA A 1038 -18.78 54.72 42.86
N ALA A 1039 -18.99 55.04 41.58
CA ALA A 1039 -18.37 56.18 40.92
C ALA A 1039 -18.95 57.55 41.34
N PRO A 1040 -18.12 58.60 41.55
CA PRO A 1040 -18.54 60.00 41.54
C PRO A 1040 -18.61 60.55 40.09
N PRO A 1041 -19.38 61.64 39.83
CA PRO A 1041 -19.67 62.08 38.47
C PRO A 1041 -18.55 62.92 37.83
N ALA A 1042 -18.47 62.87 36.50
CA ALA A 1042 -17.61 63.74 35.70
C ALA A 1042 -17.99 65.22 35.83
N SER A 1043 -16.98 66.10 35.82
CA SER A 1043 -17.15 67.55 35.69
C SER A 1043 -16.07 68.13 34.77
N ASN A 1044 -16.50 68.65 33.62
CA ASN A 1044 -15.63 69.17 32.56
C ASN A 1044 -14.70 70.30 33.06
N VAL A 1045 -13.47 70.30 32.58
CA VAL A 1045 -12.67 71.52 32.37
C VAL A 1045 -11.98 71.38 31.00
N ASP A 1046 -12.05 72.41 30.17
CA ASP A 1046 -11.50 72.43 28.82
C ASP A 1046 -9.96 72.47 28.78
N VAL A 1047 -9.41 72.08 27.63
CA VAL A 1047 -7.96 72.08 27.34
C VAL A 1047 -7.37 73.49 27.38
N ALA A 1048 -6.35 73.69 28.23
CA ALA A 1048 -5.43 74.82 28.14
C ALA A 1048 -4.05 74.42 28.68
N SER A 1049 -2.98 74.87 28.00
CA SER A 1049 -1.58 74.56 28.26
C SER A 1049 -1.08 74.96 29.65
N ALA A 1050 -0.33 74.07 30.30
CA ALA A 1050 0.62 74.39 31.38
C ALA A 1050 1.75 73.34 31.41
N ASP A 1051 2.95 73.74 31.85
CA ASP A 1051 4.15 72.90 31.86
C ASP A 1051 4.07 71.73 32.84
N ALA A 1052 4.73 70.61 32.49
CA ALA A 1052 5.02 69.55 33.44
C ALA A 1052 6.10 70.03 34.45
N PRO A 1053 6.03 69.66 35.74
CA PRO A 1053 7.03 70.07 36.72
C PRO A 1053 8.39 69.45 36.39
N SER A 1054 9.42 70.28 36.22
CA SER A 1054 10.79 69.84 36.01
C SER A 1054 11.30 69.02 37.21
N VAL A 1055 11.69 67.76 36.97
CA VAL A 1055 12.46 66.99 37.94
C VAL A 1055 13.78 67.70 38.20
N GLU A 1056 14.13 67.90 39.47
CA GLU A 1056 15.32 68.60 39.90
C GLU A 1056 16.56 67.73 39.64
N ARG A 1057 17.17 67.93 38.46
CA ARG A 1057 18.32 67.16 37.93
C ARG A 1057 19.60 67.61 38.64
N VAL A 1058 20.14 66.76 39.51
CA VAL A 1058 21.33 67.06 40.33
C VAL A 1058 22.64 66.97 39.53
N ALA A 1059 22.64 66.39 38.33
CA ALA A 1059 23.80 66.30 37.47
C ALA A 1059 23.46 66.51 35.99
N THR A 1060 24.33 67.22 35.27
CA THR A 1060 24.20 67.53 33.84
C THR A 1060 25.49 67.20 33.08
N ARG A 1061 25.35 66.43 32.00
CA ARG A 1061 26.37 66.13 30.99
C ARG A 1061 26.31 67.12 29.83
N SER A 1062 27.46 67.54 29.33
CA SER A 1062 27.63 68.34 28.12
C SER A 1062 28.80 67.81 27.29
N LEU A 1063 28.56 67.54 26.01
CA LEU A 1063 29.61 67.25 25.03
C LEU A 1063 30.10 68.53 24.32
N ALA A 1064 31.35 68.52 23.83
CA ALA A 1064 31.92 69.62 23.05
C ALA A 1064 31.55 69.59 21.55
N GLN A 1065 31.26 68.40 21.01
CA GLN A 1065 30.74 68.18 19.65
C GLN A 1065 29.21 67.97 19.68
N GLU A 1066 28.52 68.36 18.60
CA GLU A 1066 27.06 68.08 18.42
C GLU A 1066 26.80 66.83 17.57
N THR A 1067 27.79 66.37 16.81
CA THR A 1067 27.81 65.14 15.99
C THR A 1067 29.25 64.59 15.98
N LEU A 1068 29.42 63.28 15.78
CA LEU A 1068 30.74 62.61 15.75
C LEU A 1068 30.91 61.76 14.49
N GLU A 1069 32.13 61.46 14.06
CA GLU A 1069 32.43 60.43 13.05
C GLU A 1069 33.08 59.18 13.69
N PRO A 1070 33.05 57.99 13.05
CA PRO A 1070 33.79 56.82 13.52
C PRO A 1070 35.29 57.11 13.69
N GLY A 1071 35.87 56.75 14.84
CA GLY A 1071 37.24 57.09 15.21
C GLY A 1071 37.43 58.46 15.88
N ASP A 1072 36.41 59.33 15.98
CA ASP A 1072 36.55 60.64 16.65
C ASP A 1072 36.90 60.50 18.13
N GLN A 1073 37.79 61.37 18.63
CA GLN A 1073 37.92 61.60 20.08
C GLN A 1073 37.01 62.74 20.52
N PHE A 1074 36.24 62.49 21.57
CA PHE A 1074 35.33 63.47 22.16
C PHE A 1074 35.62 63.68 23.66
N GLU A 1075 35.38 64.90 24.16
CA GLU A 1075 35.42 65.20 25.60
C GLU A 1075 34.01 65.42 26.14
N ALA A 1076 33.62 64.59 27.11
CA ALA A 1076 32.37 64.69 27.84
C ALA A 1076 32.62 65.29 29.24
N THR A 1077 31.93 66.37 29.55
CA THR A 1077 31.93 67.00 30.88
C THR A 1077 30.65 66.67 31.62
N ILE A 1078 30.74 66.24 32.87
CA ILE A 1078 29.63 66.12 33.82
C ILE A 1078 29.85 67.08 34.96
N THR A 1079 28.83 67.89 35.24
CA THR A 1079 28.77 68.78 36.41
C THR A 1079 27.67 68.31 37.34
N VAL A 1080 27.99 68.09 38.62
CA VAL A 1080 27.03 67.75 39.69
C VAL A 1080 26.84 68.98 40.57
N GLU A 1081 25.59 69.40 40.75
CA GLU A 1081 25.23 70.55 41.59
C GLU A 1081 25.53 70.26 43.07
N ALA A 1082 25.97 71.30 43.79
CA ALA A 1082 26.51 71.17 45.14
C ALA A 1082 25.52 70.54 46.14
N SER A 1083 25.89 69.38 46.70
CA SER A 1083 25.08 68.60 47.66
C SER A 1083 25.87 68.24 48.93
N ASP A 1084 25.24 68.42 50.09
CA ASP A 1084 25.83 68.16 51.41
C ASP A 1084 25.93 66.65 51.69
N GLY A 1085 27.10 66.04 51.52
CA GLY A 1085 27.33 64.67 51.97
C GLY A 1085 28.45 63.91 51.25
N ARG A 1086 28.13 62.68 50.84
CA ARG A 1086 28.93 61.87 49.91
C ARG A 1086 28.24 61.88 48.56
N VAL A 1087 29.03 61.95 47.50
CA VAL A 1087 28.55 61.85 46.11
C VAL A 1087 29.34 60.75 45.42
N VAL A 1088 28.63 59.79 44.81
CA VAL A 1088 29.18 58.81 43.89
C VAL A 1088 28.62 59.08 42.50
N LEU A 1089 29.48 59.46 41.58
CA LEU A 1089 29.19 59.46 40.14
C LEU A 1089 29.61 58.11 39.57
N ALA A 1090 28.72 57.47 38.83
CA ALA A 1090 29.00 56.30 38.00
C ALA A 1090 28.58 56.65 36.56
N GLU A 1091 29.53 56.70 35.64
CA GLU A 1091 29.32 57.10 34.25
C GLU A 1091 29.86 56.02 33.32
N GLU A 1092 29.04 55.48 32.43
CA GLU A 1092 29.54 54.62 31.36
C GLU A 1092 30.06 55.48 30.20
N ALA A 1093 31.38 55.44 29.98
CA ALA A 1093 32.02 56.12 28.86
C ALA A 1093 31.80 55.31 27.57
N PRO A 1094 31.06 55.83 26.57
CA PRO A 1094 30.70 55.04 25.41
C PRO A 1094 31.77 55.17 24.32
N GLY A 1095 32.72 54.25 24.30
CA GLY A 1095 33.77 54.20 23.27
C GLY A 1095 34.95 53.31 23.62
N GLU A 1096 36.03 53.44 22.85
CA GLU A 1096 37.37 52.96 23.21
C GLU A 1096 38.14 54.04 23.97
N GLY A 1097 38.67 53.68 25.15
CA GLY A 1097 39.19 54.65 26.11
C GLY A 1097 38.06 55.37 26.87
N GLY A 1098 38.34 55.75 28.10
CA GLY A 1098 37.41 56.45 28.99
C GLY A 1098 38.18 57.26 30.02
N HIS A 1099 39.19 57.99 29.56
CA HIS A 1099 40.22 58.51 30.43
C HIS A 1099 39.83 59.89 30.99
N VAL A 1100 39.66 59.95 32.30
CA VAL A 1100 39.29 61.16 33.03
C VAL A 1100 40.40 62.22 32.88
N THR A 1101 40.07 63.34 32.25
CA THR A 1101 40.98 64.45 31.92
C THR A 1101 41.01 65.52 33.01
N GLU A 1102 39.88 65.79 33.65
CA GLU A 1102 39.75 66.81 34.70
C GLU A 1102 38.85 66.33 35.84
N LEU A 1103 39.29 66.53 37.08
CA LEU A 1103 38.53 66.29 38.30
C LEU A 1103 38.66 67.50 39.21
N THR A 1104 37.54 68.17 39.49
CA THR A 1104 37.51 69.36 40.36
C THR A 1104 36.33 69.28 41.32
N PRO A 1105 36.53 69.32 42.66
CA PRO A 1105 37.81 69.18 43.36
C PRO A 1105 38.39 67.75 43.24
N GLU A 1106 39.62 67.53 43.74
CA GLU A 1106 40.19 66.18 43.85
C GLU A 1106 39.24 65.24 44.63
N PRO A 1107 38.87 64.07 44.08
CA PRO A 1107 38.01 63.10 44.76
C PRO A 1107 38.78 62.32 45.83
N VAL A 1108 38.03 61.58 46.65
CA VAL A 1108 38.59 60.61 47.61
C VAL A 1108 39.07 59.36 46.88
N GLU A 1109 38.31 58.92 45.87
CA GLU A 1109 38.64 57.74 45.06
C GLU A 1109 38.09 57.91 43.64
N CYS A 1110 38.81 57.38 42.66
CA CYS A 1110 38.44 57.38 41.24
C CYS A 1110 38.94 56.06 40.63
N GLU A 1111 38.03 55.22 40.14
CA GLU A 1111 38.35 53.91 39.58
C GLU A 1111 37.57 53.67 38.28
N GLN A 1112 38.24 53.12 37.27
CA GLN A 1112 37.61 52.69 36.02
C GLN A 1112 37.44 51.17 36.05
N VAL A 1113 36.20 50.69 35.95
CA VAL A 1113 35.85 49.26 35.89
C VAL A 1113 35.19 49.00 34.55
N GLY A 1114 35.96 48.48 33.59
CA GLY A 1114 35.52 48.34 32.20
C GLY A 1114 35.27 49.70 31.56
N ARG A 1115 34.06 49.91 31.04
CA ARG A 1115 33.60 51.19 30.45
C ARG A 1115 33.08 52.18 31.50
N THR A 1116 32.83 51.74 32.74
CA THR A 1116 32.25 52.60 33.79
C THR A 1116 33.32 53.30 34.63
N LEU A 1117 33.17 54.61 34.79
CA LEU A 1117 33.99 55.51 35.58
C LEU A 1117 33.28 55.81 36.90
N TYR A 1118 33.88 55.38 38.00
CA TYR A 1118 33.39 55.61 39.36
C TYR A 1118 34.20 56.69 40.05
N VAL A 1119 33.54 57.75 40.53
CA VAL A 1119 34.19 58.85 41.26
C VAL A 1119 33.45 59.14 42.56
N LEU A 1120 34.20 59.12 43.67
CA LEU A 1120 33.70 59.33 45.03
C LEU A 1120 34.25 60.64 45.63
N TRP A 1121 33.36 61.54 46.03
CA TRP A 1121 33.69 62.70 46.87
C TRP A 1121 33.06 62.56 48.26
N GLU A 1122 33.83 62.85 49.32
CA GLU A 1122 33.31 63.01 50.69
C GLU A 1122 33.39 64.47 51.15
N SER A 1123 32.29 65.00 51.72
CA SER A 1123 32.25 66.24 52.50
C SER A 1123 32.66 67.53 51.74
N VAL A 1124 31.97 67.85 50.65
CA VAL A 1124 32.26 69.03 49.82
C VAL A 1124 31.41 70.23 50.24
N THR A 1125 32.04 71.23 50.89
CA THR A 1125 31.43 72.57 51.06
C THR A 1125 31.23 73.23 49.69
N PRO A 1126 30.13 73.97 49.46
CA PRO A 1126 29.53 74.10 48.13
C PRO A 1126 30.47 74.65 47.06
N VAL A 1127 30.87 73.75 46.18
CA VAL A 1127 31.53 73.94 44.88
C VAL A 1127 30.95 72.86 43.97
N ASP A 1128 30.59 73.21 42.74
CA ASP A 1128 30.03 72.26 41.79
C ASP A 1128 31.09 71.21 41.41
N LEU A 1129 30.73 69.93 41.44
CA LEU A 1129 31.68 68.84 41.17
C LEU A 1129 31.78 68.64 39.66
N ARG A 1130 32.99 68.67 39.11
CA ARG A 1130 33.23 68.43 37.69
C ARG A 1130 34.09 67.19 37.47
N MET A 1131 33.61 66.32 36.59
CA MET A 1131 34.40 65.29 35.93
C MET A 1131 34.37 65.55 34.43
N SER A 1132 35.54 65.62 33.80
CA SER A 1132 35.70 65.58 32.34
C SER A 1132 36.42 64.29 31.96
N TYR A 1133 36.00 63.62 30.89
CA TYR A 1133 36.69 62.45 30.34
C TYR A 1133 36.72 62.47 28.82
N VAL A 1134 37.75 61.84 28.24
CA VAL A 1134 37.88 61.63 26.81
C VAL A 1134 37.70 60.16 26.47
N ALA A 1135 36.91 59.90 25.43
CA ALA A 1135 36.66 58.60 24.83
C ALA A 1135 36.71 58.71 23.29
N THR A 1136 36.87 57.57 22.62
CA THR A 1136 36.97 57.47 21.16
C THR A 1136 35.78 56.72 20.60
N VAL A 1137 35.12 57.24 19.56
CA VAL A 1137 34.08 56.50 18.83
C VAL A 1137 34.73 55.26 18.19
N PRO A 1138 34.20 54.04 18.39
CA PRO A 1138 34.74 52.85 17.74
C PRO A 1138 34.64 52.95 16.21
N GLU A 1139 35.65 52.45 15.49
CA GLU A 1139 35.73 52.54 14.02
C GLU A 1139 34.66 51.67 13.31
N ASP A 1140 33.98 50.78 14.03
CA ASP A 1140 32.96 49.85 13.53
C ASP A 1140 31.50 50.34 13.68
N VAL A 1141 31.26 51.53 14.27
CA VAL A 1141 29.90 52.10 14.38
C VAL A 1141 29.48 52.72 13.04
N PRO A 1142 28.40 52.27 12.39
CA PRO A 1142 27.98 52.81 11.10
C PRO A 1142 27.34 54.20 11.23
N GLY A 1143 27.56 55.03 10.20
CA GLY A 1143 26.95 56.37 10.12
C GLY A 1143 25.42 56.31 10.09
N GLY A 1144 24.79 57.10 10.97
CA GLY A 1144 23.34 57.13 11.19
C GLY A 1144 22.89 56.56 12.55
N GLU A 1145 23.76 55.82 13.26
CA GLU A 1145 23.49 55.39 14.64
C GLU A 1145 23.70 56.51 15.68
N THR A 1146 23.28 56.26 16.93
CA THR A 1146 23.42 57.21 18.04
C THR A 1146 24.16 56.58 19.21
N ILE A 1147 25.22 57.24 19.66
CA ILE A 1147 25.95 56.90 20.89
C ILE A 1147 25.10 57.33 22.09
N GLU A 1148 24.70 56.37 22.93
CA GLU A 1148 23.97 56.62 24.18
C GLU A 1148 24.94 56.77 25.38
N PHE A 1149 24.59 57.65 26.32
CA PHE A 1149 25.43 57.95 27.50
C PHE A 1149 24.71 57.61 28.82
N ASN A 1150 24.93 56.41 29.36
CA ASN A 1150 24.30 55.96 30.59
C ASN A 1150 25.10 56.42 31.84
N GLY A 1151 24.48 57.27 32.67
CA GLY A 1151 25.13 57.89 33.82
C GLY A 1151 24.21 58.06 35.01
N ARG A 1152 24.74 57.84 36.22
CA ARG A 1152 23.97 57.92 37.48
C ARG A 1152 24.78 58.55 38.61
N VAL A 1153 24.20 59.54 39.26
CA VAL A 1153 24.72 60.11 40.51
C VAL A 1153 23.93 59.57 41.70
N THR A 1154 24.64 59.12 42.73
CA THR A 1154 24.08 58.64 43.99
C THR A 1154 24.51 59.57 45.12
N THR A 1155 23.53 60.13 45.84
CA THR A 1155 23.72 60.97 47.02
C THR A 1155 23.01 60.37 48.24
N ALA A 1156 23.02 61.06 49.38
CA ALA A 1156 22.28 60.63 50.57
C ALA A 1156 20.75 60.54 50.36
N ASP A 1157 20.20 61.27 49.38
CA ASP A 1157 18.77 61.30 49.05
C ASP A 1157 18.39 60.30 47.94
N GLY A 1158 19.30 59.39 47.57
CA GLY A 1158 19.07 58.34 46.57
C GLY A 1158 19.89 58.52 45.29
N ALA A 1159 19.60 57.67 44.29
CA ALA A 1159 20.23 57.71 42.98
C ALA A 1159 19.34 58.41 41.95
N ARG A 1160 19.94 59.24 41.09
CA ARG A 1160 19.29 59.95 39.97
C ARG A 1160 20.15 59.81 38.71
N PRO A 1161 19.55 59.74 37.50
CA PRO A 1161 20.32 59.75 36.25
C PRO A 1161 21.04 61.10 36.07
N VAL A 1162 22.15 61.08 35.32
CA VAL A 1162 22.79 62.27 34.76
C VAL A 1162 21.99 62.68 33.53
N GLY A 1163 21.41 63.88 33.53
CA GLY A 1163 20.69 64.42 32.37
C GLY A 1163 21.61 65.26 31.48
N GLY A 1164 21.06 65.87 30.42
CA GLY A 1164 21.80 66.76 29.52
C GLY A 1164 21.97 66.13 28.15
N THR A 1165 23.21 65.99 27.66
CA THR A 1165 23.49 65.15 26.48
C THR A 1165 23.23 63.68 26.83
N GLU A 1166 22.09 63.13 26.41
CA GLU A 1166 21.70 61.73 26.66
C GLU A 1166 22.09 60.81 25.48
N THR A 1167 22.03 61.31 24.23
CA THR A 1167 22.53 60.64 23.03
C THR A 1167 23.24 61.61 22.08
N VAL A 1168 24.13 61.12 21.20
CA VAL A 1168 24.83 61.90 20.15
C VAL A 1168 24.88 61.10 18.84
N PRO A 1169 24.47 61.65 17.69
CA PRO A 1169 24.47 60.92 16.42
C PRO A 1169 25.87 60.82 15.80
N VAL A 1170 26.15 59.65 15.21
CA VAL A 1170 27.33 59.37 14.39
C VAL A 1170 27.02 59.68 12.93
N ARG A 1171 27.89 60.40 12.25
CA ARG A 1171 27.82 60.70 10.82
C ARG A 1171 28.69 59.72 10.03
N THR A 1172 28.23 59.37 8.82
CA THR A 1172 29.03 58.65 7.84
C THR A 1172 30.25 59.50 7.46
N PRO A 1173 31.48 58.95 7.46
CA PRO A 1173 32.69 59.69 7.10
C PRO A 1173 32.57 60.45 5.78
N LEU A 1174 33.11 61.67 5.75
CA LEU A 1174 33.10 62.52 4.56
C LEU A 1174 33.66 61.85 3.29
N LEU A 1175 34.70 61.01 3.40
CA LEU A 1175 35.29 60.28 2.28
C LEU A 1175 34.39 59.18 1.69
N GLU A 1176 33.47 58.64 2.49
CA GLU A 1176 32.53 57.59 2.08
C GLU A 1176 31.31 58.23 1.39
N ARG A 1177 30.76 59.31 1.98
CA ARG A 1177 29.74 60.17 1.36
C ARG A 1177 30.17 60.71 -0.01
N LEU A 1178 31.44 61.11 -0.15
CA LEU A 1178 32.02 61.55 -1.43
C LEU A 1178 32.24 60.42 -2.47
N ASN A 1179 32.07 59.15 -2.10
CA ASN A 1179 32.16 58.02 -3.03
C ASN A 1179 30.79 57.46 -3.44
N ASP A 1180 29.82 57.42 -2.52
CA ASP A 1180 28.44 56.97 -2.83
C ASP A 1180 27.62 58.01 -3.61
N GLU A 1181 27.94 59.30 -3.52
CA GLU A 1181 27.23 60.36 -4.26
C GLU A 1181 27.81 60.58 -5.67
N ASP A 1182 27.01 60.27 -6.70
CA ASP A 1182 27.27 60.62 -8.12
C ASP A 1182 27.34 62.14 -8.33
N ALA A 1183 26.57 62.91 -7.55
CA ALA A 1183 26.48 64.37 -7.62
C ALA A 1183 26.33 64.97 -6.21
N PRO A 1184 27.45 65.20 -5.48
CA PRO A 1184 27.39 65.62 -4.08
C PRO A 1184 26.87 67.06 -3.90
N ASP A 1185 26.13 67.27 -2.82
CA ASP A 1185 25.36 68.49 -2.54
C ASP A 1185 26.24 69.67 -2.04
N GLU A 1186 25.71 70.89 -2.05
CA GLU A 1186 26.49 72.13 -1.79
C GLU A 1186 27.15 72.14 -0.38
N ASP A 1187 26.51 71.56 0.63
CA ASP A 1187 27.10 71.38 1.97
C ASP A 1187 28.27 70.38 1.95
N VAL A 1188 28.15 69.26 1.23
CA VAL A 1188 29.20 68.23 1.09
C VAL A 1188 30.43 68.80 0.39
N LEU A 1189 30.23 69.64 -0.62
CA LEU A 1189 31.29 70.35 -1.33
C LEU A 1189 31.98 71.41 -0.46
N SER A 1190 31.26 72.06 0.46
CA SER A 1190 31.84 72.97 1.45
C SER A 1190 32.69 72.20 2.48
N GLU A 1191 32.20 71.05 2.95
CA GLU A 1191 32.89 70.14 3.89
C GLU A 1191 34.18 69.58 3.25
N ALA A 1192 34.09 69.10 1.99
CA ALA A 1192 35.24 68.64 1.20
C ALA A 1192 36.24 69.78 0.88
N GLY A 1193 35.74 70.99 0.62
CA GLY A 1193 36.55 72.19 0.43
C GLY A 1193 37.33 72.60 1.68
N ALA A 1194 36.83 72.31 2.88
CA ALA A 1194 37.56 72.50 4.13
C ALA A 1194 38.65 71.43 4.31
N GLY A 1195 38.31 70.15 4.21
CA GLY A 1195 39.27 69.04 4.38
C GLY A 1195 40.44 69.09 3.40
N ALA A 1196 40.24 69.61 2.19
CA ALA A 1196 41.33 69.83 1.22
C ALA A 1196 42.26 71.02 1.53
N ASN A 1197 41.90 71.91 2.47
CA ASN A 1197 42.78 72.97 2.97
C ASN A 1197 43.61 72.53 4.18
N ASP A 1198 43.03 71.74 5.09
CA ASP A 1198 43.73 71.25 6.28
C ASP A 1198 44.59 70.01 6.01
N GLY A 1199 44.22 69.20 5.00
CA GLY A 1199 45.11 68.23 4.33
C GLY A 1199 44.56 66.80 4.22
N ASP A 1200 43.36 66.56 4.73
CA ASP A 1200 42.76 65.24 4.91
C ASP A 1200 42.19 64.65 3.60
N ILE A 1201 41.87 65.50 2.62
CA ILE A 1201 41.40 65.08 1.29
C ILE A 1201 42.50 65.30 0.25
N THR A 1202 42.79 64.26 -0.55
CA THR A 1202 43.83 64.36 -1.59
C THR A 1202 43.38 65.25 -2.74
N ARG A 1203 44.35 65.92 -3.37
CA ARG A 1203 44.11 66.77 -4.55
C ARG A 1203 43.43 66.00 -5.69
N SER A 1204 43.77 64.73 -5.89
CA SER A 1204 43.12 63.83 -6.86
C SER A 1204 41.64 63.65 -6.53
N THR A 1205 41.31 63.28 -5.28
CA THR A 1205 39.93 63.14 -4.80
C THR A 1205 39.12 64.41 -5.04
N LEU A 1206 39.68 65.60 -4.72
CA LEU A 1206 39.01 66.88 -4.97
C LEU A 1206 38.83 67.18 -6.47
N GLU A 1207 39.82 66.85 -7.31
CA GLU A 1207 39.74 67.04 -8.77
C GLU A 1207 38.80 66.02 -9.45
N ASP A 1208 38.51 64.87 -8.84
CA ASP A 1208 37.52 63.87 -9.27
C ASP A 1208 36.10 64.27 -8.82
N VAL A 1209 35.91 64.65 -7.55
CA VAL A 1209 34.64 65.18 -7.01
C VAL A 1209 34.19 66.41 -7.79
N TYR A 1210 35.10 67.36 -8.06
CA TYR A 1210 34.84 68.51 -8.90
C TYR A 1210 34.42 68.12 -10.33
N ARG A 1211 35.01 67.04 -10.89
CA ARG A 1211 34.61 66.52 -12.21
C ARG A 1211 33.20 65.94 -12.19
N ARG A 1212 32.86 65.08 -11.22
CA ARG A 1212 31.51 64.51 -11.08
C ARG A 1212 30.44 65.60 -10.98
N TRP A 1213 30.63 66.56 -10.09
CA TRP A 1213 29.70 67.69 -9.90
C TRP A 1213 29.53 68.55 -11.15
N VAL A 1214 30.62 68.83 -11.88
CA VAL A 1214 30.54 69.56 -13.16
C VAL A 1214 29.80 68.75 -14.22
N SER A 1215 30.03 67.44 -14.35
CA SER A 1215 29.29 66.60 -15.30
C SER A 1215 27.80 66.47 -14.97
N ALA A 1216 27.41 66.50 -13.70
CA ALA A 1216 26.01 66.49 -13.27
C ALA A 1216 25.25 67.79 -13.61
N THR A 1217 25.93 68.84 -14.08
CA THR A 1217 25.36 70.19 -14.26
C THR A 1217 25.27 70.64 -15.73
N ASP A 1218 25.67 69.83 -16.72
CA ASP A 1218 25.48 70.16 -18.15
C ASP A 1218 24.29 69.38 -18.77
N PRO A 1219 23.22 70.05 -19.23
CA PRO A 1219 22.02 69.35 -19.73
C PRO A 1219 22.13 68.71 -21.12
N ASN A 1220 23.26 68.83 -21.83
CA ASN A 1220 23.39 68.46 -23.25
C ASN A 1220 24.69 67.67 -23.55
N ASP A 1221 24.78 66.41 -23.13
CA ASP A 1221 25.68 65.44 -23.77
C ASP A 1221 24.98 64.07 -23.88
N ASP A 1222 25.25 63.32 -24.94
CA ASP A 1222 24.49 62.12 -25.35
C ASP A 1222 25.43 61.01 -25.86
N GLY A 1223 25.24 59.79 -25.35
CA GLY A 1223 25.35 58.63 -26.23
C GLY A 1223 26.72 57.97 -26.43
N SER A 1224 27.52 57.78 -25.37
CA SER A 1224 28.50 56.68 -25.21
C SER A 1224 29.81 56.64 -26.04
N THR A 1225 30.86 56.08 -25.43
CA THR A 1225 31.78 55.09 -26.06
C THR A 1225 32.63 54.42 -24.97
N ALA A 1226 32.93 53.12 -25.10
CA ALA A 1226 33.54 52.31 -24.04
C ALA A 1226 35.07 52.16 -24.15
N SER A 1227 35.74 51.86 -23.02
CA SER A 1227 37.09 51.29 -22.98
C SER A 1227 37.37 50.57 -21.63
N GLU A 1228 37.80 49.32 -21.72
CA GLU A 1228 38.50 48.52 -20.68
C GLU A 1228 39.90 49.11 -20.34
N PRO A 1229 40.69 48.64 -19.33
CA PRO A 1229 40.64 47.30 -18.71
C PRO A 1229 40.88 47.21 -17.18
N ALA A 1230 40.89 45.97 -16.67
CA ALA A 1230 41.46 45.58 -15.37
C ALA A 1230 42.95 45.13 -15.46
N THR A 1231 43.53 44.67 -14.33
CA THR A 1231 44.95 44.35 -14.01
C THR A 1231 45.78 45.53 -13.49
N GLY A 1232 46.63 45.41 -12.45
CA GLY A 1232 46.87 44.38 -11.41
C GLY A 1232 47.38 45.11 -10.13
N GLU A 1233 48.02 44.53 -9.11
CA GLU A 1233 48.46 43.18 -8.75
C GLU A 1233 48.53 43.14 -7.20
N ASP A 1234 48.10 42.06 -6.50
CA ASP A 1234 48.93 41.37 -5.48
C ASP A 1234 48.21 40.18 -4.78
N GLY A 1235 49.00 39.23 -4.30
CA GLY A 1235 48.70 38.48 -3.05
C GLY A 1235 47.53 37.50 -2.97
N SER A 1236 47.56 36.37 -3.70
CA SER A 1236 46.92 35.12 -3.25
C SER A 1236 47.95 34.01 -3.05
N PHE A 1237 47.70 33.09 -2.12
CA PHE A 1237 48.57 31.95 -1.78
C PHE A 1237 47.70 30.70 -1.60
N GLU A 1238 48.19 29.55 -2.09
CA GLU A 1238 47.55 28.21 -2.01
C GLU A 1238 46.19 28.07 -2.77
N GLY A 1239 45.90 27.01 -3.54
CA GLY A 1239 46.74 25.91 -4.04
C GLY A 1239 45.93 24.64 -4.38
N HIS A 1240 45.93 24.22 -5.66
CA HIS A 1240 45.43 22.91 -6.20
C HIS A 1240 43.88 22.69 -6.18
N ALA A 1241 43.23 22.04 -7.16
CA ALA A 1241 43.62 21.58 -8.52
C ALA A 1241 42.41 21.05 -9.37
N ARG A 1242 42.54 21.03 -10.71
CA ARG A 1242 41.73 20.30 -11.75
C ARG A 1242 40.26 20.76 -11.99
N ALA A 1243 39.62 20.56 -13.15
CA ALA A 1243 40.04 20.35 -14.57
C ALA A 1243 38.79 20.38 -15.53
N ALA A 1244 39.02 20.50 -16.87
CA ALA A 1244 38.03 20.54 -17.99
C ALA A 1244 37.14 21.80 -18.08
N ASP A 1245 36.83 22.49 -19.21
CA ASP A 1245 36.63 22.20 -20.67
C ASP A 1245 35.14 21.89 -21.04
N THR A 1246 34.46 22.47 -22.05
CA THR A 1246 34.74 23.61 -23.00
C THR A 1246 33.49 24.10 -23.78
N ASP A 1247 33.48 25.40 -24.18
CA ASP A 1247 32.93 26.04 -25.43
C ASP A 1247 31.38 26.19 -25.68
N GLY A 1248 30.94 27.14 -26.57
CA GLY A 1248 29.59 27.05 -27.21
C GLY A 1248 28.71 28.24 -27.71
N GLY A 1249 29.18 29.30 -28.40
CA GLY A 1249 28.38 29.99 -29.48
C GLY A 1249 27.39 31.18 -29.21
N THR A 1250 27.06 31.98 -30.27
CA THR A 1250 26.26 33.24 -30.26
C THR A 1250 25.49 33.58 -31.58
N ASP A 1251 24.84 34.77 -31.65
CA ASP A 1251 24.28 35.55 -32.80
C ASP A 1251 22.73 35.45 -33.02
N ARG A 1252 21.96 36.37 -33.69
CA ARG A 1252 22.29 37.48 -34.63
C ARG A 1252 21.25 38.64 -34.79
N GLU A 1253 21.75 39.89 -34.88
CA GLU A 1253 21.35 41.14 -35.63
C GLU A 1253 19.90 41.54 -36.06
N SER A 1254 19.59 42.87 -36.04
CA SER A 1254 19.33 43.78 -37.21
C SER A 1254 18.29 44.93 -37.02
N SER A 1255 18.51 46.07 -37.70
CA SER A 1255 17.87 47.42 -37.54
C SER A 1255 17.36 47.99 -38.91
N PRO A 1256 17.27 49.32 -39.26
CA PRO A 1256 16.98 50.62 -38.61
C PRO A 1256 16.00 51.56 -39.46
N ASP A 1257 16.20 52.90 -39.44
CA ASP A 1257 15.75 54.02 -40.35
C ASP A 1257 14.35 54.67 -40.12
N ASP A 1258 14.08 56.01 -40.17
CA ASP A 1258 14.83 57.32 -40.26
C ASP A 1258 13.82 58.47 -39.78
N GLU A 1259 13.89 59.83 -39.84
CA GLU A 1259 14.72 60.90 -40.47
C GLU A 1259 14.48 62.30 -39.74
N GLU A 1260 15.45 63.25 -39.78
CA GLU A 1260 15.42 64.73 -39.52
C GLU A 1260 15.16 65.40 -38.11
N GLY A 1261 16.03 66.37 -37.68
CA GLY A 1261 15.76 67.26 -36.52
C GLY A 1261 16.79 68.31 -35.97
N ASP A 1262 17.78 68.81 -36.73
CA ASP A 1262 18.87 69.78 -36.33
C ASP A 1262 18.36 71.20 -35.88
N PRO A 1263 19.10 72.10 -35.17
CA PRO A 1263 20.53 72.10 -34.76
C PRO A 1263 20.87 72.54 -33.30
#